data_AF-A0A496BDZ0-F1
#
_entry.id   AF-A0A496BDZ0-F1
#
_cell.length_a   1.000
_cell.length_b   1.000
_cell.length_c   1.000
_cell.angle_alpha   90.00
_cell.angle_beta   90.00
_cell.angle_gamma   90.00
#
_symmetry.space_group_name_H-M   'P 1'
#
loop_
_entity.id
_entity.type
_entity.pdbx_description
1 polymer ?
#
loop_
_entity_poly.entity_id
_entity_poly.type
_entity_poly.pdbx_seq_one_letter_code
_entity_poly.pdbx_strand_id
1 'polypeptide(L)'
;MNKTTPNWLTHVPEEQHPLLAQVTRDIAASAGLQHTELDRRLTVLASDDADTQAAFAQLATPMLTQALDSPSAIAALNHFSRFAEAAFSQKWLYDLLVNTPELTRRVLQSLGASSYLSDILIRNPEFFFDILNPSIMEVTKTQQFYYDELGELLEEVPELDGKLNEMRRYKRLESLRIGVRDLLEIANLETVTLELSGLADATLQHCYELGRDVVLKPRFGTPLNEDGDAPAEFVVIGMGKLGGSELNFSSDIDLLFVYSDDGFTDTGTPNYQYYARLCEFIIKAMSEIKSEGYVFRVDIRLRPESSAGVIARSMESYESYYEGWGELWERQALIKARPVAGDVDTLGEEFIRMIQPFVYQRYLDGVTLSEIKADIRGTKARIEERIVSEKGDLQKHIKLGPGAIRDIEFTCQCLQMIHGGKRKSLCSQNTLETLAALEENELLSPDDVEALASAYRFLRTVEHRIQIEADQQRYSIPDKEEEERELARRAGYRSTKDGDELEAFRRQHRAHTERVRAIFEEVTSTALQHEETGVDIGVLLAEDETQELDELLRSYGFENVMEAQRLLRRLANGGDGVQFSPGVRRSFFTLAPTLLNILRDSPNPDMALRYLSAFADKVGARSSYYTMFLEKPSTLEALTGVCGTSLYLAELLVTSPELFDLLTVPDLVERAKTLDEKQAEALKIVETAPSDKMLPL
;
A
#
# COMPACT_ATOMS: atom_id res chain seq x y z
N MET A 1 -1.29 -61.83 -9.41
CA MET A 1 -2.75 -61.84 -9.63
C MET A 1 -3.02 -60.95 -10.84
N ASN A 2 -3.81 -61.44 -11.80
CA ASN A 2 -3.98 -60.91 -13.15
C ASN A 2 -4.14 -59.38 -13.19
N LYS A 3 -3.22 -58.70 -13.88
CA LYS A 3 -3.40 -57.31 -14.31
C LYS A 3 -4.49 -57.31 -15.39
N THR A 4 -5.75 -57.17 -14.98
CA THR A 4 -6.82 -56.82 -15.90
C THR A 4 -6.46 -55.47 -16.50
N THR A 5 -6.13 -55.46 -17.79
CA THR A 5 -6.01 -54.22 -18.57
C THR A 5 -7.27 -53.39 -18.31
N PRO A 6 -7.16 -52.11 -17.93
CA PRO A 6 -8.31 -51.24 -17.78
C PRO A 6 -9.25 -51.35 -18.98
N ASN A 7 -10.53 -51.63 -18.75
CA ASN A 7 -11.49 -51.98 -19.81
C ASN A 7 -11.55 -50.91 -20.92
N TRP A 8 -11.38 -49.64 -20.56
CA TRP A 8 -11.37 -48.50 -21.48
C TRP A 8 -10.20 -48.51 -22.49
N LEU A 9 -9.03 -49.10 -22.17
CA LEU A 9 -7.90 -49.19 -23.11
C LEU A 9 -8.24 -50.04 -24.33
N THR A 10 -9.20 -50.97 -24.21
CA THR A 10 -9.67 -51.78 -25.34
C THR A 10 -10.48 -50.97 -26.36
N HIS A 11 -10.99 -49.81 -25.95
CA HIS A 11 -11.73 -48.88 -26.79
C HIS A 11 -10.84 -47.81 -27.44
N VAL A 12 -9.56 -47.71 -27.05
CA VAL A 12 -8.60 -46.76 -27.65
C VAL A 12 -8.16 -47.28 -29.02
N PRO A 13 -8.21 -46.48 -30.10
CA PRO A 13 -7.71 -46.89 -31.42
C PRO A 13 -6.25 -47.36 -31.36
N GLU A 14 -5.92 -48.50 -31.98
CA GLU A 14 -4.57 -49.09 -31.93
C GLU A 14 -3.47 -48.10 -32.38
N GLU A 15 -3.81 -47.23 -33.34
CA GLU A 15 -2.92 -46.18 -33.85
C GLU A 15 -2.49 -45.17 -32.78
N GLN A 16 -3.29 -44.98 -31.72
CA GLN A 16 -2.99 -44.04 -30.63
C GLN A 16 -2.20 -44.69 -29.48
N HIS A 17 -2.11 -46.02 -29.41
CA HIS A 17 -1.45 -46.73 -28.29
C HIS A 17 0.01 -46.29 -28.07
N PRO A 18 0.85 -46.09 -29.11
CA PRO A 18 2.22 -45.62 -28.92
C PRO A 18 2.30 -44.22 -28.30
N LEU A 19 1.43 -43.30 -28.75
CA LEU A 19 1.37 -41.93 -28.27
C LEU A 19 0.84 -41.88 -26.83
N LEU A 20 -0.23 -42.62 -26.54
CA LEU A 20 -0.78 -42.73 -25.19
C LEU A 20 0.26 -43.26 -24.20
N ALA A 21 1.02 -44.29 -24.58
CA ALA A 21 2.08 -44.84 -23.75
C ALA A 21 3.25 -43.86 -23.55
N GLN A 22 3.59 -43.06 -24.57
CA GLN A 22 4.61 -42.02 -24.44
C GLN A 22 4.17 -40.91 -23.49
N VAL A 23 3.00 -40.31 -23.74
CA VAL A 23 2.48 -39.18 -22.95
C VAL A 23 2.27 -39.58 -21.48
N THR A 24 1.80 -40.80 -21.22
CA THR A 24 1.64 -41.32 -19.85
C THR A 24 2.99 -41.43 -19.12
N ARG A 25 4.05 -41.88 -19.83
CA ARG A 25 5.41 -41.90 -19.25
C ARG A 25 5.95 -40.50 -18.99
N ASP A 26 5.70 -39.56 -19.89
CA ASP A 26 6.18 -38.19 -19.77
C ASP A 26 5.51 -37.47 -18.58
N ILE A 27 4.20 -37.67 -18.38
CA ILE A 27 3.48 -37.14 -17.21
C ILE A 27 4.04 -37.75 -15.92
N ALA A 28 4.20 -39.08 -15.87
CA ALA A 28 4.73 -39.76 -14.70
C ALA A 28 6.15 -39.30 -14.35
N ALA A 29 7.00 -39.09 -15.37
CA ALA A 29 8.35 -38.57 -15.20
C ALA A 29 8.35 -37.12 -14.71
N SER A 30 7.51 -36.25 -15.29
CA SER A 30 7.42 -34.84 -14.91
C SER A 30 6.96 -34.60 -13.46
N ALA A 31 6.18 -35.54 -12.91
CA ALA A 31 5.59 -35.44 -11.58
C ALA A 31 6.24 -36.37 -10.55
N GLY A 32 7.33 -37.05 -10.92
CA GLY A 32 8.01 -38.02 -10.03
C GLY A 32 7.11 -39.19 -9.58
N LEU A 33 6.07 -39.53 -10.34
CA LEU A 33 5.11 -40.57 -9.99
C LEU A 33 5.49 -41.93 -10.56
N GLN A 34 5.10 -43.00 -9.86
CA GLN A 34 5.10 -44.34 -10.46
C GLN A 34 4.01 -44.44 -11.52
N HIS A 35 4.31 -45.07 -12.66
CA HIS A 35 3.35 -45.27 -13.76
C HIS A 35 2.02 -45.90 -13.29
N THR A 36 2.07 -46.80 -12.32
CA THR A 36 0.89 -47.46 -11.74
C THR A 36 -0.05 -46.52 -11.00
N GLU A 37 0.45 -45.41 -10.46
CA GLU A 37 -0.38 -44.41 -9.77
C GLU A 37 -1.14 -43.55 -10.78
N LEU A 38 -0.54 -43.23 -11.92
CA LEU A 38 -1.21 -42.52 -13.01
C LEU A 38 -2.28 -43.42 -13.67
N ASP A 39 -1.97 -44.69 -13.92
CA ASP A 39 -2.93 -45.66 -14.46
C ASP A 39 -4.19 -45.79 -13.58
N ARG A 40 -4.02 -45.75 -12.25
CA ARG A 40 -5.13 -45.77 -11.30
C ARG A 40 -6.04 -44.55 -11.45
N ARG A 41 -5.47 -43.36 -11.63
CA ARG A 41 -6.21 -42.10 -11.82
C ARG A 41 -6.98 -42.08 -13.14
N LEU A 42 -6.35 -42.54 -14.22
CA LEU A 42 -7.01 -42.67 -15.52
C LEU A 42 -8.15 -43.69 -15.50
N THR A 43 -8.01 -44.76 -14.70
CA THR A 43 -9.08 -45.75 -14.53
C THR A 43 -10.31 -45.17 -13.81
N VAL A 44 -10.12 -44.26 -12.84
CA VAL A 44 -11.23 -43.54 -12.18
C VAL A 44 -11.97 -42.66 -13.18
N LEU A 45 -11.25 -41.90 -14.01
CA LEU A 45 -11.83 -41.04 -15.04
C LEU A 45 -12.66 -41.80 -16.09
N ALA A 46 -12.26 -43.03 -16.42
CA ALA A 46 -12.95 -43.84 -17.40
C ALA A 46 -14.35 -44.29 -16.96
N SER A 47 -14.64 -44.27 -15.65
CA SER A 47 -15.87 -44.81 -15.04
C SER A 47 -16.06 -46.33 -15.30
N ASP A 48 -17.06 -46.93 -14.66
CA ASP A 48 -17.45 -48.34 -14.89
C ASP A 48 -18.52 -48.48 -15.99
N ASP A 49 -19.10 -47.37 -16.44
CA ASP A 49 -20.11 -47.32 -17.50
C ASP A 49 -19.49 -47.47 -18.91
N ALA A 50 -20.02 -48.38 -19.73
CA ALA A 50 -19.44 -48.74 -21.02
C ALA A 50 -19.46 -47.58 -22.03
N ASP A 51 -20.52 -46.77 -22.06
CA ASP A 51 -20.64 -45.64 -22.98
C ASP A 51 -19.69 -44.51 -22.58
N THR A 52 -19.53 -44.27 -21.28
CA THR A 52 -18.55 -43.31 -20.73
C THR A 52 -17.11 -43.77 -20.96
N GLN A 53 -16.82 -45.07 -20.84
CA GLN A 53 -15.51 -45.65 -21.16
C GLN A 53 -15.13 -45.43 -22.62
N ALA A 54 -16.08 -45.62 -23.54
CA ALA A 54 -15.85 -45.40 -24.97
C ALA A 54 -15.59 -43.91 -25.29
N ALA A 55 -16.34 -42.99 -24.67
CA ALA A 55 -16.11 -41.55 -24.82
C ALA A 55 -14.75 -41.12 -24.22
N PHE A 56 -14.42 -41.62 -23.03
CA PHE A 56 -13.14 -41.34 -22.39
C PHE A 56 -11.95 -41.87 -23.22
N ALA A 57 -12.08 -43.06 -23.82
CA ALA A 57 -11.02 -43.63 -24.66
C ALA A 57 -10.67 -42.73 -25.86
N GLN A 58 -11.63 -41.99 -26.41
CA GLN A 58 -11.38 -41.01 -27.47
C GLN A 58 -10.72 -39.72 -26.92
N LEU A 59 -11.06 -39.33 -25.69
CA LEU A 59 -10.53 -38.14 -25.03
C LEU A 59 -9.13 -38.35 -24.43
N ALA A 60 -8.78 -39.57 -24.03
CA ALA A 60 -7.61 -39.85 -23.20
C ALA A 60 -6.30 -39.31 -23.80
N THR A 61 -6.02 -39.63 -25.07
CA THR A 61 -4.77 -39.17 -25.72
C THR A 61 -4.73 -37.64 -25.89
N PRO A 62 -5.76 -36.97 -26.45
CA PRO A 62 -5.82 -35.51 -26.48
C PRO A 62 -5.70 -34.85 -25.10
N MET A 63 -6.44 -35.33 -24.11
CA MET A 63 -6.46 -34.79 -22.75
C MET A 63 -5.09 -34.89 -22.10
N LEU A 64 -4.43 -36.05 -22.16
CA LEU A 64 -3.11 -36.23 -21.54
C LEU A 64 -2.05 -35.38 -22.24
N THR A 65 -2.13 -35.23 -23.55
CA THR A 65 -1.23 -34.36 -24.32
C THR A 65 -1.40 -32.91 -23.86
N GLN A 66 -2.64 -32.43 -23.75
CA GLN A 66 -2.92 -31.06 -23.28
C GLN A 66 -2.61 -30.86 -21.79
N ALA A 67 -2.72 -31.91 -20.97
CA ALA A 67 -2.34 -31.85 -19.56
C ALA A 67 -0.82 -31.64 -19.39
N LEU A 68 0.03 -32.22 -20.25
CA LEU A 68 1.48 -31.96 -20.25
C LEU A 68 1.82 -30.49 -20.51
N ASP A 69 1.02 -29.81 -21.32
CA ASP A 69 1.19 -28.39 -21.66
C ASP A 69 0.62 -27.44 -20.58
N SER A 70 -0.09 -27.99 -19.60
CA SER A 70 -0.56 -27.26 -18.43
C SER A 70 0.58 -27.04 -17.42
N PRO A 71 0.46 -26.06 -16.51
CA PRO A 71 1.53 -25.80 -15.56
C PRO A 71 1.83 -26.98 -14.63
N SER A 72 0.79 -27.68 -14.16
CA SER A 72 0.91 -28.92 -13.41
C SER A 72 -0.02 -29.98 -13.99
N ALA A 73 0.54 -30.95 -14.73
CA ALA A 73 -0.22 -32.01 -15.37
C ALA A 73 -1.02 -32.86 -14.37
N ILE A 74 -0.45 -33.11 -13.19
CA ILE A 74 -1.13 -33.89 -12.16
C ILE A 74 -2.25 -33.09 -11.51
N ALA A 75 -2.05 -31.80 -11.22
CA ALA A 75 -3.13 -30.96 -10.73
C ALA A 75 -4.28 -30.91 -11.75
N ALA A 76 -3.96 -30.71 -13.04
CA ALA A 76 -4.94 -30.70 -14.12
C ALA A 76 -5.80 -31.96 -14.14
N LEU A 77 -5.17 -33.14 -14.11
CA LEU A 77 -5.89 -34.42 -14.13
C LEU A 77 -6.72 -34.66 -12.86
N ASN A 78 -6.22 -34.27 -11.70
CA ASN A 78 -6.95 -34.43 -10.43
C ASN A 78 -8.19 -33.55 -10.36
N HIS A 79 -8.01 -32.28 -10.71
CA HIS A 79 -9.10 -31.31 -10.76
C HIS A 79 -10.10 -31.68 -11.85
N PHE A 80 -9.63 -32.16 -13.01
CA PHE A 80 -10.51 -32.65 -14.07
C PHE A 80 -11.35 -33.84 -13.61
N SER A 81 -10.78 -34.79 -12.87
CA SER A 81 -11.53 -35.92 -12.31
C SER A 81 -12.64 -35.46 -11.36
N ARG A 82 -12.30 -34.58 -10.41
CA ARG A 82 -13.29 -34.02 -9.46
C ARG A 82 -14.38 -33.21 -10.19
N PHE A 83 -13.99 -32.46 -11.22
CA PHE A 83 -14.93 -31.67 -12.02
C PHE A 83 -15.85 -32.58 -12.84
N ALA A 84 -15.32 -33.61 -13.49
CA ALA A 84 -16.11 -34.56 -14.25
C ALA A 84 -17.11 -35.35 -13.36
N GLU A 85 -16.74 -35.68 -12.13
CA GLU A 85 -17.65 -36.27 -11.13
C GLU A 85 -18.76 -35.30 -10.68
N ALA A 86 -18.45 -34.01 -10.55
CA ALA A 86 -19.43 -32.99 -10.20
C ALA A 86 -20.32 -32.57 -11.39
N ALA A 87 -19.83 -32.76 -12.62
CA ALA A 87 -20.52 -32.35 -13.83
C ALA A 87 -21.84 -33.11 -14.07
N PHE A 88 -22.76 -32.47 -14.80
CA PHE A 88 -24.10 -32.99 -15.09
C PHE A 88 -24.09 -34.35 -15.81
N SER A 89 -23.09 -34.61 -16.67
CA SER A 89 -22.89 -35.88 -17.36
C SER A 89 -21.44 -36.03 -17.84
N GLN A 90 -20.74 -37.04 -17.32
CA GLN A 90 -19.34 -37.36 -17.71
C GLN A 90 -19.22 -37.64 -19.21
N LYS A 91 -20.10 -38.50 -19.75
CA LYS A 91 -20.11 -38.82 -21.17
C LYS A 91 -20.28 -37.58 -22.05
N TRP A 92 -21.26 -36.72 -21.73
CA TRP A 92 -21.48 -35.48 -22.50
C TRP A 92 -20.26 -34.55 -22.45
N LEU A 93 -19.67 -34.39 -21.26
CA LEU A 93 -18.46 -33.58 -21.09
C LEU A 93 -17.31 -34.15 -21.95
N TYR A 94 -17.11 -35.46 -21.94
CA TYR A 94 -16.06 -36.09 -22.74
C TYR A 94 -16.31 -35.93 -24.24
N ASP A 95 -17.52 -36.17 -24.71
CA ASP A 95 -17.91 -35.96 -26.11
C ASP A 95 -17.70 -34.50 -26.54
N LEU A 96 -18.07 -33.53 -25.69
CA LEU A 96 -17.86 -32.10 -25.97
C LEU A 96 -16.37 -31.76 -26.16
N LEU A 97 -15.53 -32.26 -25.25
CA LEU A 97 -14.09 -32.00 -25.24
C LEU A 97 -13.38 -32.67 -26.43
N VAL A 98 -13.79 -33.88 -26.80
CA VAL A 98 -13.31 -34.58 -28.01
C VAL A 98 -13.63 -33.76 -29.27
N ASN A 99 -14.85 -33.22 -29.35
CA ASN A 99 -15.28 -32.44 -30.52
C ASN A 99 -14.76 -30.99 -30.52
N THR A 100 -14.17 -30.52 -29.42
CA THR A 100 -13.68 -29.14 -29.26
C THR A 100 -12.26 -29.12 -28.65
N PRO A 101 -11.21 -29.41 -29.43
CA PRO A 101 -9.84 -29.52 -28.92
C PRO A 101 -9.33 -28.26 -28.21
N GLU A 102 -9.68 -27.08 -28.73
CA GLU A 102 -9.33 -25.78 -28.15
C GLU A 102 -9.89 -25.63 -26.74
N LEU A 103 -11.10 -26.16 -26.51
CA LEU A 103 -11.72 -26.14 -25.19
C LEU A 103 -11.01 -27.09 -24.23
N THR A 104 -10.65 -28.29 -24.68
CA THR A 104 -9.84 -29.24 -23.89
C THR A 104 -8.56 -28.59 -23.39
N ARG A 105 -7.87 -27.84 -24.27
CA ARG A 105 -6.69 -27.07 -23.87
C ARG A 105 -7.01 -26.04 -22.80
N ARG A 106 -8.02 -25.18 -23.02
CA ARG A 106 -8.37 -24.09 -22.08
C ARG A 106 -8.73 -24.61 -20.70
N VAL A 107 -9.51 -25.69 -20.65
CA VAL A 107 -9.95 -26.34 -19.41
C VAL A 107 -8.76 -26.90 -18.66
N LEU A 108 -7.93 -27.72 -19.30
CA LEU A 108 -6.80 -28.35 -18.62
C LEU A 108 -5.71 -27.34 -18.23
N GLN A 109 -5.49 -26.29 -19.02
CA GLN A 109 -4.59 -25.21 -18.64
C GLN A 109 -5.08 -24.50 -17.38
N SER A 110 -6.38 -24.19 -17.31
CA SER A 110 -6.98 -23.55 -16.13
C SER A 110 -6.91 -24.46 -14.89
N LEU A 111 -7.30 -25.73 -15.05
CA LEU A 111 -7.32 -26.72 -13.97
C LEU A 111 -5.91 -27.09 -13.48
N GLY A 112 -4.92 -27.07 -14.37
CA GLY A 112 -3.51 -27.30 -14.03
C GLY A 112 -2.79 -26.06 -13.49
N ALA A 113 -3.38 -24.87 -13.63
CA ALA A 113 -2.78 -23.61 -13.17
C ALA A 113 -3.26 -23.16 -11.79
N SER A 114 -4.47 -23.55 -11.38
CA SER A 114 -5.10 -23.02 -10.17
C SER A 114 -6.00 -24.03 -9.48
N SER A 115 -5.64 -24.38 -8.25
CA SER A 115 -6.49 -25.12 -7.33
C SER A 115 -7.74 -24.31 -6.96
N TYR A 116 -7.57 -22.99 -6.74
CA TYR A 116 -8.67 -22.08 -6.42
C TYR A 116 -9.75 -22.02 -7.52
N LEU A 117 -9.38 -21.75 -8.77
CA LEU A 117 -10.33 -21.70 -9.89
C LEU A 117 -10.98 -23.06 -10.14
N SER A 118 -10.20 -24.14 -9.97
CA SER A 118 -10.72 -25.50 -10.06
C SER A 118 -11.79 -25.78 -9.02
N ASP A 119 -11.56 -25.39 -7.76
CA ASP A 119 -12.54 -25.60 -6.69
C ASP A 119 -13.81 -24.78 -6.91
N ILE A 120 -13.73 -23.59 -7.54
CA ILE A 120 -14.92 -22.84 -7.95
C ILE A 120 -15.75 -23.66 -8.96
N LEU A 121 -15.11 -24.18 -10.02
CA LEU A 121 -15.79 -24.97 -11.05
C LEU A 121 -16.34 -26.31 -10.52
N ILE A 122 -15.61 -26.97 -9.63
CA ILE A 122 -16.06 -28.23 -9.01
C ILE A 122 -17.29 -27.98 -8.13
N ARG A 123 -17.32 -26.84 -7.43
CA ARG A 123 -18.43 -26.46 -6.57
C ARG A 123 -19.66 -25.98 -7.35
N ASN A 124 -19.43 -25.29 -8.47
CA ASN A 124 -20.44 -24.72 -9.34
C ASN A 124 -20.19 -25.13 -10.81
N PRO A 125 -20.47 -26.40 -11.18
CA PRO A 125 -20.21 -26.91 -12.54
C PRO A 125 -20.94 -26.15 -13.64
N GLU A 126 -22.05 -25.47 -13.32
CA GLU A 126 -22.79 -24.59 -14.21
C GLU A 126 -21.94 -23.43 -14.76
N PHE A 127 -20.95 -22.92 -14.01
CA PHE A 127 -20.08 -21.83 -14.46
C PHE A 127 -19.17 -22.25 -15.61
N PHE A 128 -19.04 -23.55 -15.87
CA PHE A 128 -18.35 -24.06 -17.04
C PHE A 128 -18.92 -23.49 -18.34
N PHE A 129 -20.24 -23.34 -18.44
CA PHE A 129 -20.90 -22.84 -19.67
C PHE A 129 -20.50 -21.40 -19.99
N ASP A 130 -20.21 -20.59 -18.97
CA ASP A 130 -19.77 -19.22 -19.15
C ASP A 130 -18.34 -19.16 -19.72
N ILE A 131 -17.48 -20.07 -19.27
CA ILE A 131 -16.12 -20.24 -19.82
C ILE A 131 -16.15 -20.69 -21.29
N LEU A 132 -17.16 -21.46 -21.69
CA LEU A 132 -17.32 -21.91 -23.07
C LEU A 132 -17.70 -20.78 -24.03
N ASN A 133 -18.37 -19.75 -23.52
CA ASN A 133 -19.02 -18.76 -24.34
C ASN A 133 -18.03 -17.64 -24.71
N PRO A 134 -17.61 -17.52 -25.99
CA PRO A 134 -16.68 -16.46 -26.40
C PRO A 134 -17.26 -15.07 -26.13
N SER A 135 -18.58 -14.90 -26.26
CA SER A 135 -19.26 -13.63 -26.00
C SER A 135 -19.18 -13.20 -24.53
N ILE A 136 -18.93 -14.11 -23.59
CA ILE A 136 -18.69 -13.79 -22.17
C ILE A 136 -17.19 -13.60 -21.92
N MET A 137 -16.38 -14.46 -22.54
CA MET A 137 -14.93 -14.52 -22.33
C MET A 137 -14.13 -13.46 -23.08
N GLU A 138 -14.68 -12.79 -24.10
CA GLU A 138 -14.00 -11.74 -24.87
C GLU A 138 -14.41 -10.32 -24.46
N VAL A 139 -15.59 -10.16 -23.83
CA VAL A 139 -16.07 -8.85 -23.34
C VAL A 139 -15.22 -8.38 -22.17
N THR A 140 -14.89 -7.10 -22.11
CA THR A 140 -14.30 -6.45 -20.94
C THR A 140 -15.39 -5.70 -20.20
N LYS A 141 -15.63 -6.03 -18.92
CA LYS A 141 -16.70 -5.43 -18.12
C LYS A 141 -16.20 -4.18 -17.40
N THR A 142 -16.95 -3.09 -17.48
CA THR A 142 -16.68 -1.86 -16.74
C THR A 142 -17.31 -1.93 -15.34
N GLN A 143 -16.95 -1.00 -14.44
CA GLN A 143 -17.63 -0.85 -13.15
C GLN A 143 -19.15 -0.75 -13.31
N GLN A 144 -19.64 0.08 -14.25
CA GLN A 144 -21.08 0.23 -14.49
C GLN A 144 -21.72 -1.08 -14.91
N PHE A 145 -21.05 -1.85 -15.78
CA PHE A 145 -21.54 -3.17 -16.20
C PHE A 145 -21.69 -4.10 -14.99
N TYR A 146 -20.68 -4.16 -14.12
CA TYR A 146 -20.72 -4.96 -12.89
C TYR A 146 -21.83 -4.50 -11.94
N TYR A 147 -22.05 -3.19 -11.83
CA TYR A 147 -23.09 -2.62 -10.99
C TYR A 147 -24.49 -2.99 -11.51
N ASP A 148 -24.75 -2.84 -12.80
CA ASP A 148 -26.05 -3.14 -13.40
C ASP A 148 -26.38 -4.64 -13.29
N GLU A 149 -25.45 -5.52 -13.70
CA GLU A 149 -25.65 -6.97 -13.68
C GLU A 149 -25.85 -7.51 -12.25
N LEU A 150 -25.08 -7.02 -11.28
CA LEU A 150 -25.29 -7.39 -9.87
C LEU A 150 -26.63 -6.83 -9.34
N GLY A 151 -27.00 -5.61 -9.73
CA GLY A 151 -28.26 -4.98 -9.32
C GLY A 151 -29.47 -5.84 -9.70
N GLU A 152 -29.52 -6.32 -10.94
CA GLU A 152 -30.58 -7.22 -11.42
C GLU A 152 -30.70 -8.50 -10.57
N LEU A 153 -29.56 -9.13 -10.25
CA LEU A 153 -29.53 -10.32 -9.38
C LEU A 153 -30.02 -10.03 -7.95
N LEU A 154 -29.67 -8.86 -7.41
CA LEU A 154 -30.07 -8.46 -6.06
C LEU A 154 -31.55 -8.05 -5.95
N GLU A 155 -32.20 -7.66 -7.04
CA GLU A 155 -33.65 -7.37 -7.04
C GLU A 155 -34.49 -8.64 -6.86
N GLU A 156 -34.03 -9.78 -7.39
CA GLU A 156 -34.73 -11.06 -7.27
C GLU A 156 -34.69 -11.64 -5.84
N VAL A 157 -33.78 -11.14 -4.99
CA VAL A 157 -33.55 -11.68 -3.64
C VAL A 157 -34.09 -10.71 -2.57
N PRO A 158 -35.20 -11.03 -1.88
CA PRO A 158 -35.82 -10.08 -0.96
C PRO A 158 -35.06 -9.89 0.37
N GLU A 159 -34.43 -10.94 0.87
CA GLU A 159 -33.80 -10.95 2.20
C GLU A 159 -32.36 -10.43 2.15
N LEU A 160 -31.98 -9.58 3.10
CA LEU A 160 -30.64 -9.00 3.19
C LEU A 160 -29.53 -10.05 3.22
N ASP A 161 -29.67 -11.10 4.03
CA ASP A 161 -28.68 -12.18 4.08
C ASP A 161 -28.59 -12.94 2.74
N GLY A 162 -29.72 -13.07 2.03
CA GLY A 162 -29.75 -13.60 0.66
C GLY A 162 -28.97 -12.71 -0.30
N LYS A 163 -29.23 -11.40 -0.30
CA LYS A 163 -28.50 -10.42 -1.12
C LYS A 163 -26.99 -10.47 -0.88
N LEU A 164 -26.57 -10.50 0.38
CA LEU A 164 -25.16 -10.62 0.75
C LEU A 164 -24.54 -11.95 0.30
N ASN A 165 -25.29 -13.05 0.28
CA ASN A 165 -24.81 -14.32 -0.26
C ASN A 165 -24.69 -14.25 -1.80
N GLU A 166 -25.61 -13.58 -2.47
CA GLU A 166 -25.58 -13.40 -3.92
C GLU A 166 -24.37 -12.56 -4.37
N MET A 167 -24.04 -11.49 -3.64
CA MET A 167 -22.80 -10.73 -3.87
C MET A 167 -21.54 -11.61 -3.79
N ARG A 168 -21.49 -12.57 -2.84
CA ARG A 168 -20.36 -13.50 -2.71
C ARG A 168 -20.29 -14.49 -3.88
N ARG A 169 -21.44 -14.98 -4.35
CA ARG A 169 -21.53 -15.86 -5.53
C ARG A 169 -21.08 -15.13 -6.78
N TYR A 170 -21.59 -13.92 -6.98
CA TYR A 170 -21.23 -13.06 -8.09
C TYR A 170 -19.72 -12.74 -8.12
N LYS A 171 -19.14 -12.32 -6.98
CA LYS A 171 -17.69 -12.10 -6.88
C LYS A 171 -16.89 -13.34 -7.25
N ARG A 172 -17.33 -14.53 -6.83
CA ARG A 172 -16.67 -15.80 -7.15
C ARG A 172 -16.74 -16.13 -8.65
N LEU A 173 -17.91 -15.97 -9.26
CA LEU A 173 -18.12 -16.16 -10.69
C LEU A 173 -17.20 -15.24 -11.51
N GLU A 174 -17.18 -13.95 -11.18
CA GLU A 174 -16.35 -12.99 -11.91
C GLU A 174 -14.86 -13.16 -11.63
N SER A 175 -14.47 -13.58 -10.41
CA SER A 175 -13.08 -13.98 -10.13
C SER A 175 -12.64 -15.17 -11.00
N LEU A 176 -13.54 -16.12 -11.27
CA LEU A 176 -13.29 -17.24 -12.17
C LEU A 176 -13.14 -16.76 -13.61
N ARG A 177 -14.09 -15.96 -14.11
CA ARG A 177 -14.05 -15.41 -15.48
C ARG A 177 -12.77 -14.61 -15.72
N ILE A 178 -12.47 -13.65 -14.85
CA ILE A 178 -11.26 -12.81 -14.95
C ILE A 178 -10.00 -13.67 -14.81
N GLY A 179 -9.98 -14.62 -13.87
CA GLY A 179 -8.86 -15.52 -13.65
C GLY A 179 -8.52 -16.39 -14.85
N VAL A 180 -9.53 -16.94 -15.51
CA VAL A 180 -9.37 -17.73 -16.74
C VAL A 180 -8.91 -16.84 -17.90
N ARG A 181 -9.46 -15.62 -18.04
CA ARG A 181 -9.01 -14.63 -19.06
C ARG A 181 -7.54 -14.26 -18.89
N ASP A 182 -7.09 -14.06 -17.65
CA ASP A 182 -5.70 -13.76 -17.32
C ASP A 182 -4.79 -14.96 -17.63
N LEU A 183 -5.12 -16.16 -17.14
CA LEU A 183 -4.31 -17.37 -17.33
C LEU A 183 -4.17 -17.79 -18.80
N LEU A 184 -5.20 -17.58 -19.60
CA LEU A 184 -5.21 -17.91 -21.02
C LEU A 184 -4.72 -16.77 -21.91
N GLU A 185 -4.24 -15.68 -21.31
CA GLU A 185 -3.74 -14.47 -22.00
C GLU A 185 -4.78 -13.87 -22.97
N ILE A 186 -6.07 -14.01 -22.64
CA ILE A 186 -7.19 -13.38 -23.37
C ILE A 186 -7.25 -11.88 -23.04
N ALA A 187 -6.94 -11.52 -21.80
CA ALA A 187 -6.86 -10.14 -21.33
C ALA A 187 -5.43 -9.81 -20.88
N ASN A 188 -4.96 -8.60 -21.18
CA ASN A 188 -3.69 -8.11 -20.63
C ASN A 188 -3.82 -7.73 -19.15
N LEU A 189 -2.68 -7.52 -18.49
CA LEU A 189 -2.63 -7.17 -17.08
C LEU A 189 -3.50 -5.96 -16.75
N GLU A 190 -3.38 -4.88 -17.53
CA GLU A 190 -4.12 -3.64 -17.30
C GLU A 190 -5.64 -3.87 -17.33
N THR A 191 -6.11 -4.68 -18.27
CA THR A 191 -7.53 -5.05 -18.36
C THR A 191 -7.96 -5.86 -17.15
N VAL A 192 -7.15 -6.85 -16.75
CA VAL A 192 -7.42 -7.71 -15.59
C VAL A 192 -7.52 -6.89 -14.30
N THR A 193 -6.58 -5.97 -14.08
CA THR A 193 -6.59 -5.12 -12.87
C THR A 193 -7.75 -4.14 -12.88
N LEU A 194 -8.10 -3.58 -14.04
CA LEU A 194 -9.27 -2.72 -14.20
C LEU A 194 -10.58 -3.48 -13.93
N GLU A 195 -10.75 -4.70 -14.45
CA GLU A 195 -11.95 -5.52 -14.20
C GLU A 195 -12.05 -5.90 -12.71
N LEU A 196 -10.94 -6.28 -12.05
CA LEU A 196 -10.92 -6.57 -10.62
C LEU A 196 -11.28 -5.35 -9.77
N SER A 197 -10.75 -4.17 -10.12
CA SER A 197 -11.09 -2.90 -9.49
C SER A 197 -12.54 -2.51 -9.72
N GLY A 198 -13.05 -2.63 -10.94
CA GLY A 198 -14.46 -2.36 -11.26
C GLY A 198 -15.43 -3.28 -10.53
N LEU A 199 -15.09 -4.57 -10.37
CA LEU A 199 -15.87 -5.52 -9.56
C LEU A 199 -15.88 -5.12 -8.08
N ALA A 200 -14.74 -4.69 -7.53
CA ALA A 200 -14.66 -4.20 -6.15
C ALA A 200 -15.50 -2.92 -5.95
N ASP A 201 -15.40 -1.96 -6.86
CA ASP A 201 -16.17 -0.71 -6.81
C ASP A 201 -17.69 -0.99 -6.88
N ALA A 202 -18.14 -1.81 -7.83
CA ALA A 202 -19.55 -2.15 -7.99
C ALA A 202 -20.12 -2.89 -6.77
N THR A 203 -19.38 -3.85 -6.23
CA THR A 203 -19.82 -4.58 -5.02
C THR A 203 -19.81 -3.69 -3.77
N LEU A 204 -18.86 -2.76 -3.66
CA LEU A 204 -18.84 -1.75 -2.59
C LEU A 204 -20.04 -0.81 -2.69
N GLN A 205 -20.38 -0.35 -3.89
CA GLN A 205 -21.53 0.53 -4.11
C GLN A 205 -22.84 -0.15 -3.67
N HIS A 206 -23.09 -1.39 -4.12
CA HIS A 206 -24.24 -2.18 -3.68
C HIS A 206 -24.23 -2.42 -2.16
N CYS A 207 -23.06 -2.70 -1.58
CA CYS A 207 -22.94 -2.88 -0.13
C CYS A 207 -23.30 -1.60 0.64
N TYR A 208 -22.84 -0.44 0.17
CA TYR A 208 -23.15 0.86 0.74
C TYR A 208 -24.66 1.13 0.69
N GLU A 209 -25.31 0.91 -0.46
CA GLU A 209 -26.74 1.13 -0.67
C GLU A 209 -27.59 0.21 0.22
N LEU A 210 -27.23 -1.08 0.31
CA LEU A 210 -27.90 -2.02 1.21
C LEU A 210 -27.74 -1.60 2.67
N GLY A 211 -26.55 -1.17 3.07
CA GLY A 211 -26.30 -0.65 4.41
C GLY A 211 -27.16 0.57 4.70
N ARG A 212 -27.13 1.57 3.82
CA ARG A 212 -27.87 2.82 3.95
C ARG A 212 -29.38 2.57 3.99
N ASP A 213 -29.94 1.94 2.97
CA ASP A 213 -31.38 1.94 2.71
C ASP A 213 -32.11 0.82 3.44
N VAL A 214 -31.49 -0.35 3.59
CA VAL A 214 -32.14 -1.53 4.18
C VAL A 214 -31.83 -1.67 5.67
N VAL A 215 -30.63 -1.25 6.12
CA VAL A 215 -30.18 -1.50 7.50
C VAL A 215 -30.28 -0.25 8.37
N LEU A 216 -29.66 0.86 7.94
CA LEU A 216 -29.43 2.01 8.80
C LEU A 216 -30.63 2.98 8.79
N LYS A 217 -31.09 3.40 7.60
CA LYS A 217 -32.19 4.37 7.45
C LYS A 217 -33.49 3.95 8.15
N PRO A 218 -33.96 2.69 8.08
CA PRO A 218 -35.17 2.27 8.81
C PRO A 218 -35.05 2.31 10.34
N ARG A 219 -33.82 2.28 10.88
CA ARG A 219 -33.56 2.20 12.33
C ARG A 219 -33.22 3.56 12.94
N PHE A 220 -32.47 4.37 12.21
CA PHE A 220 -31.87 5.61 12.71
C PHE A 220 -32.26 6.83 11.88
N GLY A 221 -33.13 6.68 10.88
CA GLY A 221 -33.54 7.77 10.03
C GLY A 221 -32.48 8.23 9.04
N THR A 222 -32.63 9.44 8.50
CA THR A 222 -31.74 10.01 7.50
C THR A 222 -30.78 11.01 8.16
N PRO A 223 -29.45 10.85 8.03
CA PRO A 223 -28.48 11.88 8.43
C PRO A 223 -28.77 13.21 7.73
N LEU A 224 -28.71 14.32 8.48
CA LEU A 224 -28.89 15.67 7.94
C LEU A 224 -27.57 16.44 8.03
N ASN A 225 -27.37 17.39 7.13
CA ASN A 225 -26.27 18.38 7.19
C ASN A 225 -26.35 19.23 8.47
N GLU A 226 -25.34 20.08 8.72
CA GLU A 226 -25.29 20.94 9.91
C GLU A 226 -26.52 21.85 10.05
N ASP A 227 -27.05 22.35 8.94
CA ASP A 227 -28.24 23.22 8.89
C ASP A 227 -29.56 22.45 9.12
N GLY A 228 -29.54 21.13 8.99
CA GLY A 228 -30.71 20.26 9.17
C GLY A 228 -31.74 20.32 8.03
N ASP A 229 -31.38 20.88 6.87
CA ASP A 229 -32.28 21.14 5.75
C ASP A 229 -32.04 20.24 4.52
N ALA A 230 -30.92 19.53 4.47
CA ALA A 230 -30.58 18.55 3.43
C ALA A 230 -29.95 17.28 4.04
N PRO A 231 -30.00 16.13 3.34
CA PRO A 231 -29.29 14.93 3.77
C PRO A 231 -27.77 15.13 3.79
N ALA A 232 -27.10 14.65 4.84
CA ALA A 232 -25.65 14.56 4.84
C ALA A 232 -25.16 13.44 3.91
N GLU A 233 -24.08 13.70 3.20
CA GLU A 233 -23.52 12.81 2.17
C GLU A 233 -22.44 11.89 2.76
N PHE A 234 -22.15 10.80 2.04
CA PHE A 234 -21.15 9.82 2.45
C PHE A 234 -20.43 9.25 1.24
N VAL A 235 -19.12 9.12 1.33
CA VAL A 235 -18.28 8.55 0.29
C VAL A 235 -17.23 7.61 0.88
N VAL A 236 -16.97 6.54 0.15
CA VAL A 236 -15.88 5.60 0.38
C VAL A 236 -14.74 5.96 -0.57
N ILE A 237 -13.55 6.16 -0.03
CA ILE A 237 -12.33 6.42 -0.80
C ILE A 237 -11.50 5.14 -0.84
N GLY A 238 -11.27 4.62 -2.03
CA GLY A 238 -10.33 3.54 -2.28
C GLY A 238 -8.89 4.05 -2.25
N MET A 239 -8.04 3.29 -1.58
CA MET A 239 -6.62 3.59 -1.38
C MET A 239 -5.77 2.47 -2.01
N GLY A 240 -4.45 2.66 -2.01
CA GLY A 240 -3.51 1.62 -2.45
C GLY A 240 -3.81 1.11 -3.86
N LYS A 241 -3.93 -0.22 -4.00
CA LYS A 241 -4.19 -0.87 -5.29
C LYS A 241 -5.62 -0.62 -5.80
N LEU A 242 -6.62 -0.52 -4.91
CA LEU A 242 -7.98 -0.21 -5.33
C LEU A 242 -8.08 1.20 -5.91
N GLY A 243 -7.47 2.15 -5.21
CA GLY A 243 -7.47 3.54 -5.62
C GLY A 243 -6.68 3.80 -6.91
N GLY A 244 -5.59 3.05 -7.14
CA GLY A 244 -4.85 3.05 -8.42
C GLY A 244 -5.51 2.28 -9.57
N SER A 245 -6.66 1.64 -9.36
CA SER A 245 -7.30 0.71 -10.32
C SER A 245 -6.38 -0.45 -10.74
N GLU A 246 -5.67 -0.97 -9.74
CA GLU A 246 -4.54 -1.89 -9.85
C GLU A 246 -4.73 -3.11 -8.94
N LEU A 247 -5.97 -3.56 -8.69
CA LEU A 247 -6.22 -4.70 -7.80
C LEU A 247 -5.66 -6.04 -8.35
N ASN A 248 -5.32 -6.95 -7.42
CA ASN A 248 -5.04 -8.36 -7.72
C ASN A 248 -6.14 -9.26 -7.14
N PHE A 249 -6.14 -10.53 -7.55
CA PHE A 249 -7.08 -11.57 -7.09
C PHE A 249 -7.22 -11.68 -5.57
N SER A 250 -6.09 -11.67 -4.84
CA SER A 250 -6.08 -11.84 -3.38
C SER A 250 -5.54 -10.60 -2.67
N SER A 251 -6.00 -9.41 -3.05
CA SER A 251 -5.68 -8.15 -2.34
C SER A 251 -6.77 -7.79 -1.33
N ASP A 252 -6.37 -7.12 -0.26
CA ASP A 252 -7.31 -6.37 0.57
C ASP A 252 -7.73 -5.11 -0.18
N ILE A 253 -8.93 -4.61 0.12
CA ILE A 253 -9.38 -3.29 -0.32
C ILE A 253 -9.12 -2.29 0.79
N ASP A 254 -8.17 -1.39 0.56
CA ASP A 254 -7.81 -0.32 1.48
C ASP A 254 -8.81 0.83 1.34
N LEU A 255 -9.53 1.18 2.41
CA LEU A 255 -10.62 2.16 2.38
C LEU A 255 -10.45 3.28 3.42
N LEU A 256 -10.87 4.50 3.06
CA LEU A 256 -11.24 5.58 3.98
C LEU A 256 -12.74 5.84 3.88
N PHE A 257 -13.34 6.24 5.00
CA PHE A 257 -14.75 6.61 5.05
C PHE A 257 -14.88 8.09 5.41
N VAL A 258 -15.65 8.81 4.60
CA VAL A 258 -15.84 10.26 4.69
C VAL A 258 -17.33 10.54 4.67
N TYR A 259 -17.79 11.43 5.55
CA TYR A 259 -19.12 12.02 5.47
C TYR A 259 -19.02 13.54 5.41
N SER A 260 -20.01 14.20 4.82
CA SER A 260 -19.95 15.66 4.59
C SER A 260 -19.88 16.43 5.90
N ASP A 261 -20.85 16.18 6.80
CA ASP A 261 -21.15 17.08 7.91
C ASP A 261 -21.40 16.35 9.23
N ASP A 262 -20.91 16.92 10.33
CA ASP A 262 -21.41 16.59 11.66
C ASP A 262 -22.87 17.06 11.82
N GLY A 263 -23.57 16.51 12.81
CA GLY A 263 -24.99 16.78 12.98
C GLY A 263 -25.75 15.59 13.53
N PHE A 264 -27.04 15.53 13.21
CA PHE A 264 -27.95 14.49 13.67
C PHE A 264 -28.83 14.00 12.53
N THR A 265 -29.25 12.75 12.63
CA THR A 265 -30.33 12.23 11.81
C THR A 265 -31.65 12.89 12.17
N ASP A 266 -32.64 12.82 11.27
CA ASP A 266 -34.02 13.28 11.51
C ASP A 266 -34.72 12.63 12.73
N THR A 267 -34.18 11.52 13.25
CA THR A 267 -34.61 10.86 14.50
C THR A 267 -33.74 11.19 15.72
N GLY A 268 -32.71 12.02 15.57
CA GLY A 268 -31.85 12.51 16.66
C GLY A 268 -30.62 11.66 16.97
N THR A 269 -30.20 10.74 16.08
CA THR A 269 -28.92 10.02 16.24
C THR A 269 -27.76 10.87 15.71
N PRO A 270 -26.64 11.05 16.43
CA PRO A 270 -25.51 11.80 15.89
C PRO A 270 -24.93 11.17 14.61
N ASN A 271 -24.58 12.00 13.62
CA ASN A 271 -24.06 11.55 12.32
C ASN A 271 -22.83 10.65 12.46
N TYR A 272 -21.85 11.02 13.29
CA TYR A 272 -20.67 10.19 13.53
C TYR A 272 -21.01 8.77 14.01
N GLN A 273 -22.09 8.59 14.79
CA GLN A 273 -22.54 7.27 15.23
C GLN A 273 -23.25 6.51 14.11
N TYR A 274 -24.07 7.21 13.31
CA TYR A 274 -24.74 6.62 12.16
C TYR A 274 -23.71 6.07 11.17
N TYR A 275 -22.75 6.91 10.75
CA TYR A 275 -21.75 6.53 9.77
C TYR A 275 -20.75 5.50 10.31
N ALA A 276 -20.40 5.55 11.60
CA ALA A 276 -19.60 4.48 12.21
C ALA A 276 -20.29 3.11 12.07
N ARG A 277 -21.61 3.03 12.33
CA ARG A 277 -22.39 1.80 12.16
C ARG A 277 -22.51 1.37 10.70
N LEU A 278 -22.64 2.32 9.77
CA LEU A 278 -22.64 2.03 8.33
C LEU A 278 -21.29 1.43 7.90
N CYS A 279 -20.18 1.98 8.36
CA CYS A 279 -18.85 1.48 8.07
C CYS A 279 -18.63 0.08 8.66
N GLU A 280 -19.04 -0.14 9.91
CA GLU A 280 -19.01 -1.47 10.55
C GLU A 280 -19.83 -2.49 9.74
N PHE A 281 -21.00 -2.08 9.23
CA PHE A 281 -21.79 -2.92 8.34
C PHE A 281 -21.05 -3.26 7.05
N ILE A 282 -20.47 -2.27 6.35
CA ILE A 282 -19.73 -2.48 5.10
C ILE A 282 -18.54 -3.43 5.34
N ILE A 283 -17.72 -3.15 6.35
CA ILE A 283 -16.56 -3.98 6.69
C ILE A 283 -16.98 -5.44 6.93
N LYS A 284 -18.04 -5.64 7.72
CA LYS A 284 -18.56 -6.98 8.02
C LYS A 284 -19.14 -7.66 6.78
N ALA A 285 -20.03 -6.98 6.05
CA ALA A 285 -20.72 -7.53 4.90
C ALA A 285 -19.75 -8.01 3.81
N MET A 286 -18.69 -7.22 3.56
CA MET A 286 -17.65 -7.51 2.57
C MET A 286 -16.69 -8.63 3.04
N SER A 287 -16.25 -8.59 4.31
CA SER A 287 -15.15 -9.44 4.80
C SER A 287 -15.60 -10.75 5.46
N GLU A 288 -16.84 -10.85 5.94
CA GLU A 288 -17.32 -12.02 6.69
C GLU A 288 -17.34 -13.27 5.79
N ILE A 289 -16.63 -14.31 6.22
CA ILE A 289 -16.59 -15.61 5.54
C ILE A 289 -17.84 -16.41 5.93
N LYS A 290 -18.72 -16.65 4.96
CA LYS A 290 -19.89 -17.53 5.08
C LYS A 290 -19.72 -18.79 4.22
N SER A 291 -20.75 -19.63 4.11
CA SER A 291 -20.74 -20.80 3.22
C SER A 291 -20.40 -20.43 1.79
N GLU A 292 -20.86 -19.26 1.32
CA GLU A 292 -20.53 -18.71 0.00
C GLU A 292 -19.19 -17.95 -0.05
N GLY A 293 -18.34 -18.04 0.97
CA GLY A 293 -17.07 -17.33 1.04
C GLY A 293 -17.26 -15.88 1.49
N TYR A 294 -16.48 -14.97 0.90
CA TYR A 294 -16.44 -13.55 1.23
C TYR A 294 -16.41 -12.73 -0.07
N VAL A 295 -16.69 -11.42 0.00
CA VAL A 295 -16.63 -10.54 -1.17
C VAL A 295 -15.20 -10.01 -1.32
N PHE A 296 -14.78 -9.14 -0.41
CA PHE A 296 -13.40 -8.64 -0.29
C PHE A 296 -13.04 -8.43 1.17
N ARG A 297 -11.78 -8.68 1.52
CA ARG A 297 -11.23 -8.31 2.83
C ARG A 297 -11.02 -6.79 2.85
N VAL A 298 -11.53 -6.12 3.87
CA VAL A 298 -11.42 -4.67 4.01
C VAL A 298 -10.29 -4.30 4.98
N ASP A 299 -9.42 -3.40 4.56
CA ASP A 299 -8.40 -2.78 5.40
C ASP A 299 -8.67 -1.27 5.52
N ILE A 300 -8.64 -0.75 6.75
CA ILE A 300 -8.87 0.66 7.07
C ILE A 300 -7.70 1.28 7.83
N ARG A 301 -6.53 0.62 7.83
CA ARG A 301 -5.36 1.06 8.61
C ARG A 301 -4.68 2.31 8.05
N LEU A 302 -4.98 2.70 6.82
CA LEU A 302 -4.47 3.93 6.20
C LEU A 302 -5.23 5.20 6.64
N ARG A 303 -6.27 5.07 7.47
CA ARG A 303 -6.97 6.24 8.03
C ARG A 303 -6.08 7.01 9.02
N PRO A 304 -6.34 8.32 9.24
CA PRO A 304 -5.68 9.11 10.27
C PRO A 304 -5.61 8.38 11.60
N GLU A 305 -4.43 8.40 12.23
CA GLU A 305 -4.13 7.71 13.50
C GLU A 305 -4.28 6.17 13.46
N SER A 306 -4.41 5.58 12.26
CA SER A 306 -4.50 4.15 12.00
C SER A 306 -5.44 3.43 12.98
N SER A 307 -4.97 2.43 13.73
CA SER A 307 -5.80 1.68 14.68
C SER A 307 -6.39 2.50 15.83
N ALA A 308 -5.80 3.63 16.19
CA ALA A 308 -6.30 4.50 17.25
C ALA A 308 -7.37 5.50 16.76
N GLY A 309 -7.45 5.72 15.44
CA GLY A 309 -8.38 6.65 14.84
C GLY A 309 -9.81 6.11 14.72
N VAL A 310 -10.77 7.04 14.70
CA VAL A 310 -12.19 6.75 14.43
C VAL A 310 -12.39 6.13 13.04
N ILE A 311 -13.44 5.33 12.87
CA ILE A 311 -13.67 4.55 11.65
C ILE A 311 -14.08 5.42 10.45
N ALA A 312 -14.80 6.52 10.72
CA ALA A 312 -15.28 7.49 9.75
C ALA A 312 -15.09 8.91 10.32
N ARG A 313 -14.74 9.86 9.46
CA ARG A 313 -14.52 11.27 9.83
C ARG A 313 -15.34 12.19 8.91
N SER A 314 -15.75 13.33 9.46
CA SER A 314 -16.34 14.41 8.66
C SER A 314 -15.29 15.04 7.75
N MET A 315 -15.74 15.73 6.71
CA MET A 315 -14.87 16.46 5.79
C MET A 315 -13.98 17.48 6.53
N GLU A 316 -14.57 18.26 7.44
CA GLU A 316 -13.86 19.23 8.29
C GLU A 316 -12.79 18.55 9.18
N SER A 317 -13.10 17.36 9.71
CA SER A 317 -12.16 16.61 10.55
C SER A 317 -10.95 16.12 9.76
N TYR A 318 -11.12 15.73 8.49
CA TYR A 318 -9.99 15.37 7.63
C TYR A 318 -9.15 16.60 7.27
N GLU A 319 -9.79 17.72 6.91
CA GLU A 319 -9.09 18.97 6.57
C GLU A 319 -8.22 19.43 7.74
N SER A 320 -8.80 19.53 8.94
CA SER A 320 -8.08 19.89 10.17
C SER A 320 -6.91 18.96 10.48
N TYR A 321 -7.06 17.66 10.20
CA TYR A 321 -5.99 16.68 10.45
C TYR A 321 -4.82 16.85 9.48
N TYR A 322 -5.08 16.90 8.18
CA TYR A 322 -4.01 17.00 7.18
C TYR A 322 -3.32 18.36 7.17
N GLU A 323 -4.00 19.44 7.59
CA GLU A 323 -3.37 20.75 7.78
C GLU A 323 -2.39 20.76 8.98
N GLY A 324 -2.75 20.12 10.10
CA GLY A 324 -2.00 20.23 11.35
C GLY A 324 -1.03 19.08 11.65
N TRP A 325 -1.37 17.86 11.24
CA TRP A 325 -0.77 16.62 11.77
C TRP A 325 -0.34 15.60 10.71
N GLY A 326 -0.69 15.82 9.44
CA GLY A 326 -0.43 14.84 8.37
C GLY A 326 1.06 14.57 8.15
N GLU A 327 1.40 13.28 8.00
CA GLU A 327 2.78 12.80 7.83
C GLU A 327 3.16 12.51 6.37
N LEU A 328 4.47 12.42 6.07
CA LEU A 328 4.98 12.16 4.71
C LEU A 328 4.51 10.82 4.13
N TRP A 329 4.39 9.78 4.96
CA TRP A 329 3.90 8.48 4.49
C TRP A 329 2.39 8.53 4.14
N GLU A 330 1.59 9.35 4.85
CA GLU A 330 0.17 9.56 4.54
C GLU A 330 0.03 10.32 3.23
N ARG A 331 0.88 11.32 3.03
CA ARG A 331 1.01 12.04 1.75
C ARG A 331 1.23 11.06 0.59
N GLN A 332 2.20 10.16 0.76
CA GLN A 332 2.50 9.13 -0.23
C GLN A 332 1.32 8.17 -0.46
N ALA A 333 0.61 7.76 0.59
CA ALA A 333 -0.55 6.88 0.49
C ALA A 333 -1.73 7.55 -0.25
N LEU A 334 -1.99 8.82 0.02
CA LEU A 334 -3.07 9.62 -0.58
C LEU A 334 -2.87 9.91 -2.07
N ILE A 335 -1.67 9.71 -2.63
CA ILE A 335 -1.46 9.73 -4.09
C ILE A 335 -2.40 8.76 -4.79
N LYS A 336 -2.72 7.62 -4.15
CA LYS A 336 -3.60 6.60 -4.70
C LYS A 336 -5.08 6.84 -4.38
N ALA A 337 -5.46 7.89 -3.65
CA ALA A 337 -6.85 8.11 -3.24
C ALA A 337 -7.78 8.31 -4.45
N ARG A 338 -8.89 7.55 -4.47
CA ARG A 338 -9.94 7.64 -5.50
C ARG A 338 -11.32 7.34 -4.87
N PRO A 339 -12.38 8.12 -5.14
CA PRO A 339 -13.74 7.76 -4.74
C PRO A 339 -14.19 6.45 -5.42
N VAL A 340 -14.75 5.52 -4.64
CA VAL A 340 -15.14 4.17 -5.13
C VAL A 340 -16.59 3.79 -4.89
N ALA A 341 -17.24 4.36 -3.87
CA ALA A 341 -18.64 4.12 -3.57
C ALA A 341 -19.25 5.28 -2.76
N GLY A 342 -20.57 5.37 -2.72
CA GLY A 342 -21.29 6.48 -2.10
C GLY A 342 -21.50 7.62 -3.10
N ASP A 343 -21.44 8.86 -2.61
CA ASP A 343 -21.48 10.04 -3.47
C ASP A 343 -20.09 10.35 -4.04
N VAL A 344 -19.78 9.71 -5.16
CA VAL A 344 -18.46 9.80 -5.81
C VAL A 344 -18.25 11.10 -6.58
N ASP A 345 -19.32 11.67 -7.14
CA ASP A 345 -19.27 12.80 -8.07
C ASP A 345 -19.23 14.16 -7.35
N THR A 346 -19.84 14.27 -6.16
CA THR A 346 -19.84 15.51 -5.39
C THR A 346 -18.86 15.44 -4.21
N LEU A 347 -19.24 14.78 -3.12
CA LEU A 347 -18.40 14.67 -1.91
C LEU A 347 -17.05 13.99 -2.19
N GLY A 348 -17.04 12.97 -3.04
CA GLY A 348 -15.82 12.29 -3.46
C GLY A 348 -14.82 13.22 -4.13
N GLU A 349 -15.26 14.02 -5.11
CA GLU A 349 -14.38 15.00 -5.75
C GLU A 349 -13.95 16.13 -4.80
N GLU A 350 -14.83 16.55 -3.88
CA GLU A 350 -14.50 17.52 -2.85
C GLU A 350 -13.38 17.03 -1.94
N PHE A 351 -13.46 15.77 -1.48
CA PHE A 351 -12.39 15.14 -0.71
C PHE A 351 -11.06 15.14 -1.47
N ILE A 352 -11.07 14.77 -2.76
CA ILE A 352 -9.86 14.78 -3.59
C ILE A 352 -9.29 16.20 -3.73
N ARG A 353 -10.14 17.22 -3.91
CA ARG A 353 -9.71 18.62 -3.96
C ARG A 353 -9.09 19.09 -2.64
N MET A 354 -9.66 18.68 -1.50
CA MET A 354 -9.17 19.04 -0.16
C MET A 354 -7.79 18.43 0.14
N ILE A 355 -7.55 17.17 -0.23
CA ILE A 355 -6.24 16.54 0.03
C ILE A 355 -5.15 17.00 -0.95
N GLN A 356 -5.51 17.56 -2.12
CA GLN A 356 -4.53 17.91 -3.15
C GLN A 356 -3.41 18.85 -2.67
N PRO A 357 -3.68 19.94 -1.93
CA PRO A 357 -2.63 20.81 -1.39
C PRO A 357 -1.69 20.10 -0.41
N PHE A 358 -2.19 19.12 0.34
CA PHE A 358 -1.39 18.28 1.23
C PHE A 358 -0.52 17.28 0.45
N VAL A 359 -1.09 16.63 -0.58
CA VAL A 359 -0.41 15.62 -1.41
C VAL A 359 0.62 16.24 -2.35
N TYR A 360 0.24 17.29 -3.08
CA TYR A 360 1.00 17.89 -4.17
C TYR A 360 1.32 19.36 -3.89
N GLN A 361 2.25 19.60 -2.97
CA GLN A 361 2.65 20.96 -2.60
C GLN A 361 3.32 21.71 -3.76
N ARG A 362 2.83 22.93 -4.04
CA ARG A 362 3.35 23.79 -5.12
C ARG A 362 4.71 24.40 -4.78
N TYR A 363 4.88 24.77 -3.52
CA TYR A 363 6.14 25.16 -2.90
C TYR A 363 6.38 24.16 -1.79
N LEU A 364 7.54 23.52 -1.81
CA LEU A 364 7.96 22.61 -0.76
C LEU A 364 8.35 23.45 0.46
N ASP A 365 7.36 24.05 1.12
CA ASP A 365 7.55 24.92 2.27
C ASP A 365 8.00 24.04 3.45
N GLY A 366 9.32 23.95 3.59
CA GLY A 366 9.98 23.26 4.68
C GLY A 366 10.27 21.76 4.49
N VAL A 367 9.81 21.09 3.43
CA VAL A 367 10.26 19.71 3.13
C VAL A 367 11.29 19.76 2.01
N THR A 368 12.57 19.50 2.29
CA THR A 368 13.56 19.48 1.20
C THR A 368 13.35 18.29 0.25
N LEU A 369 13.78 18.41 -1.01
CA LEU A 369 13.83 17.28 -1.95
C LEU A 369 14.60 16.09 -1.35
N SER A 370 15.66 16.40 -0.60
CA SER A 370 16.49 15.44 0.11
C SER A 370 15.72 14.70 1.20
N GLU A 371 14.82 15.37 1.94
CA GLU A 371 13.96 14.73 2.96
C GLU A 371 13.00 13.71 2.35
N ILE A 372 12.31 14.05 1.26
CA ILE A 372 11.38 13.11 0.58
C ILE A 372 12.14 11.87 0.12
N LYS A 373 13.30 12.07 -0.52
CA LYS A 373 14.16 10.98 -0.99
C LYS A 373 14.70 10.13 0.17
N ALA A 374 15.11 10.76 1.26
CA ALA A 374 15.62 10.07 2.44
C ALA A 374 14.52 9.28 3.16
N ASP A 375 13.32 9.82 3.29
CA ASP A 375 12.19 9.14 3.92
C ASP A 375 11.76 7.88 3.14
N ILE A 376 11.65 7.99 1.81
CA ILE A 376 11.36 6.85 0.95
C ILE A 376 12.44 5.76 1.09
N ARG A 377 13.71 6.15 1.08
CA ARG A 377 14.83 5.21 1.24
C ARG A 377 14.83 4.56 2.62
N GLY A 378 14.63 5.33 3.69
CA GLY A 378 14.56 4.83 5.06
C GLY A 378 13.37 3.89 5.29
N THR A 379 12.23 4.21 4.70
CA THR A 379 11.05 3.34 4.70
C THR A 379 11.32 2.04 3.92
N LYS A 380 11.96 2.12 2.74
CA LYS A 380 12.34 0.93 1.99
C LYS A 380 13.31 0.04 2.75
N ALA A 381 14.35 0.62 3.37
CA ALA A 381 15.32 -0.12 4.16
C ALA A 381 14.68 -0.87 5.33
N ARG A 382 13.78 -0.21 6.08
CA ARG A 382 13.02 -0.84 7.18
C ARG A 382 12.15 -2.02 6.70
N ILE A 383 11.55 -1.90 5.52
CA ILE A 383 10.75 -2.99 4.92
C ILE A 383 11.65 -4.20 4.60
N GLU A 384 12.82 -3.96 3.98
CA GLU A 384 13.76 -5.04 3.62
C GLU A 384 14.35 -5.72 4.87
N GLU A 385 14.75 -4.94 5.87
CA GLU A 385 15.26 -5.46 7.15
C GLU A 385 14.25 -6.36 7.85
N ARG A 386 12.97 -5.94 7.85
CA ARG A 386 11.88 -6.74 8.43
C ARG A 386 11.77 -8.11 7.76
N ILE A 387 11.80 -8.18 6.43
CA ILE A 387 11.73 -9.45 5.68
C ILE A 387 12.87 -10.38 6.08
N VAL A 388 14.09 -9.85 6.17
CA VAL A 388 15.28 -10.62 6.59
C VAL A 388 15.12 -11.13 8.03
N SER A 389 14.63 -10.28 8.95
CA SER A 389 14.40 -10.66 10.35
C SER A 389 13.35 -11.77 10.51
N GLU A 390 12.34 -11.80 9.63
CA GLU A 390 11.30 -12.82 9.56
C GLU A 390 11.76 -14.09 8.80
N LYS A 391 13.05 -14.19 8.45
CA LYS A 391 13.69 -15.28 7.67
C LYS A 391 13.12 -15.46 6.27
N GLY A 392 12.57 -14.40 5.68
CA GLY A 392 12.16 -14.40 4.28
C GLY A 392 13.34 -14.30 3.33
N ASP A 393 13.27 -14.96 2.18
CA ASP A 393 14.21 -14.75 1.07
C ASP A 393 13.88 -13.44 0.36
N LEU A 394 14.72 -12.44 0.61
CA LEU A 394 14.55 -11.08 0.09
C LEU A 394 14.55 -11.04 -1.45
N GLN A 395 15.34 -11.89 -2.12
CA GLN A 395 15.46 -11.91 -3.58
C GLN A 395 14.27 -12.56 -4.27
N LYS A 396 13.53 -13.41 -3.55
CA LYS A 396 12.31 -14.06 -4.05
C LYS A 396 11.05 -13.26 -3.78
N HIS A 397 11.12 -12.18 -3.01
CA HIS A 397 9.96 -11.39 -2.63
C HIS A 397 9.58 -10.37 -3.72
N ILE A 398 8.69 -10.75 -4.63
CA ILE A 398 8.33 -9.98 -5.83
C ILE A 398 7.65 -8.63 -5.58
N LYS A 399 7.08 -8.42 -4.39
CA LYS A 399 6.45 -7.14 -4.00
C LYS A 399 7.37 -6.19 -3.24
N LEU A 400 8.12 -6.69 -2.25
CA LEU A 400 8.83 -5.87 -1.27
C LEU A 400 10.36 -6.05 -1.29
N GLY A 401 10.90 -6.97 -2.09
CA GLY A 401 12.34 -7.15 -2.27
C GLY A 401 13.02 -5.98 -3.00
N PRO A 402 14.34 -6.03 -3.21
CA PRO A 402 15.08 -5.10 -4.06
C PRO A 402 14.65 -5.26 -5.51
N GLY A 403 14.35 -4.15 -6.20
CA GLY A 403 13.90 -4.16 -7.59
C GLY A 403 12.49 -4.70 -7.80
N ALA A 404 11.76 -4.92 -6.71
CA ALA A 404 10.40 -5.46 -6.70
C ALA A 404 9.35 -4.37 -7.04
N ILE A 405 8.07 -4.76 -7.08
CA ILE A 405 6.95 -3.86 -7.40
C ILE A 405 7.00 -2.56 -6.57
N ARG A 406 7.33 -2.65 -5.28
CA ARG A 406 7.39 -1.49 -4.39
C ARG A 406 8.44 -0.46 -4.79
N ASP A 407 9.57 -0.88 -5.37
CA ASP A 407 10.60 0.06 -5.86
C ASP A 407 10.09 0.88 -7.05
N ILE A 408 9.28 0.26 -7.92
CA ILE A 408 8.62 0.96 -9.04
C ILE A 408 7.61 1.97 -8.49
N GLU A 409 6.72 1.53 -7.60
CA GLU A 409 5.70 2.39 -6.97
C GLU A 409 6.35 3.58 -6.23
N PHE A 410 7.40 3.32 -5.46
CA PHE A 410 8.12 4.35 -4.70
C PHE A 410 8.89 5.31 -5.61
N THR A 411 9.45 4.84 -6.72
CA THR A 411 10.08 5.70 -7.73
C THR A 411 9.05 6.68 -8.31
N CYS A 412 7.89 6.17 -8.74
CA CYS A 412 6.79 7.01 -9.24
C CYS A 412 6.34 8.01 -8.18
N GLN A 413 6.00 7.54 -6.98
CA GLN A 413 5.49 8.37 -5.89
C GLN A 413 6.50 9.43 -5.43
N CYS A 414 7.80 9.12 -5.42
CA CYS A 414 8.85 10.10 -5.15
C CYS A 414 8.77 11.28 -6.11
N LEU A 415 8.76 10.98 -7.41
CA LEU A 415 8.71 12.00 -8.46
C LEU A 415 7.36 12.75 -8.48
N GLN A 416 6.26 12.06 -8.17
CA GLN A 416 4.94 12.68 -8.01
C GLN A 416 4.91 13.67 -6.84
N MET A 417 5.46 13.33 -5.67
CA MET A 417 5.54 14.25 -4.52
C MET A 417 6.43 15.46 -4.80
N ILE A 418 7.52 15.26 -5.55
CA ILE A 418 8.46 16.33 -5.88
C ILE A 418 7.89 17.29 -6.95
N HIS A 419 7.26 16.75 -7.98
CA HIS A 419 6.92 17.51 -9.19
C HIS A 419 5.41 17.72 -9.41
N GLY A 420 4.55 16.92 -8.77
CA GLY A 420 3.10 16.93 -9.00
C GLY A 420 2.41 18.25 -8.67
N GLY A 421 2.90 18.99 -7.66
CA GLY A 421 2.36 20.30 -7.31
C GLY A 421 2.50 21.36 -8.40
N LYS A 422 3.44 21.15 -9.34
CA LYS A 422 3.66 22.03 -10.50
C LYS A 422 3.15 21.42 -11.81
N ARG A 423 2.96 20.10 -11.86
CA ARG A 423 2.68 19.32 -13.07
C ARG A 423 1.49 18.38 -12.83
N LYS A 424 0.28 18.86 -13.13
CA LYS A 424 -0.97 18.11 -12.90
C LYS A 424 -1.05 16.76 -13.63
N SER A 425 -0.34 16.59 -14.74
CA SER A 425 -0.21 15.31 -15.46
C SER A 425 0.36 14.19 -14.58
N LEU A 426 1.15 14.53 -13.56
CA LEU A 426 1.74 13.57 -12.62
C LEU A 426 0.79 13.17 -11.50
N CYS A 427 -0.44 13.69 -11.44
CA CYS A 427 -1.37 13.42 -10.34
C CYS A 427 -2.24 12.17 -10.56
N SER A 428 -1.92 11.31 -11.54
CA SER A 428 -2.63 10.04 -11.73
C SER A 428 -2.38 9.09 -10.56
N GLN A 429 -3.43 8.38 -10.15
CA GLN A 429 -3.35 7.30 -9.18
C GLN A 429 -2.73 6.03 -9.81
N ASN A 430 -2.79 5.82 -11.12
CA ASN A 430 -2.33 4.58 -11.75
C ASN A 430 -0.82 4.61 -12.02
N THR A 431 -0.11 3.52 -11.72
CA THR A 431 1.37 3.48 -11.82
C THR A 431 1.86 3.54 -13.26
N LEU A 432 1.21 2.84 -14.18
CA LEU A 432 1.61 2.83 -15.60
C LEU A 432 1.30 4.17 -16.28
N GLU A 433 0.16 4.78 -15.96
CA GLU A 433 -0.15 6.15 -16.41
C GLU A 433 0.86 7.16 -15.85
N THR A 434 1.26 7.00 -14.59
CA THR A 434 2.29 7.85 -13.98
C THR A 434 3.63 7.70 -14.70
N LEU A 435 4.04 6.48 -15.04
CA LEU A 435 5.27 6.24 -15.82
C LEU A 435 5.24 6.93 -17.18
N ALA A 436 4.13 6.86 -17.91
CA ALA A 436 3.95 7.59 -19.16
C ALA A 436 4.03 9.11 -18.94
N ALA A 437 3.38 9.63 -17.90
CA ALA A 437 3.45 11.05 -17.56
C ALA A 437 4.87 11.50 -17.15
N LEU A 438 5.67 10.63 -16.53
CA LEU A 438 7.07 10.92 -16.18
C LEU A 438 7.95 11.04 -17.43
N GLU A 439 7.71 10.21 -18.46
CA GLU A 439 8.36 10.33 -19.77
C GLU A 439 8.01 11.65 -20.46
N GLU A 440 6.71 11.95 -20.58
CA GLU A 440 6.20 13.17 -21.22
C GLU A 440 6.74 14.45 -20.58
N ASN A 441 7.06 14.38 -19.28
CA ASN A 441 7.57 15.49 -18.49
C ASN A 441 9.11 15.49 -18.37
N GLU A 442 9.79 14.62 -19.12
CA GLU A 442 11.25 14.47 -19.18
C GLU A 442 11.90 14.26 -17.79
N LEU A 443 11.17 13.59 -16.88
CA LEU A 443 11.66 13.26 -15.53
C LEU A 443 12.37 11.91 -15.48
N LEU A 444 12.08 11.04 -16.45
CA LEU A 444 12.77 9.78 -16.68
C LEU A 444 13.08 9.64 -18.17
N SER A 445 14.14 8.93 -18.51
CA SER A 445 14.45 8.62 -19.90
C SER A 445 13.43 7.62 -20.47
N PRO A 446 13.17 7.61 -21.79
CA PRO A 446 12.31 6.61 -22.42
C PRO A 446 12.75 5.17 -22.12
N ASP A 447 14.06 4.92 -22.06
CA ASP A 447 14.63 3.61 -21.74
C ASP A 447 14.31 3.18 -20.29
N ASP A 448 14.34 4.12 -19.34
CA ASP A 448 13.99 3.84 -17.94
C ASP A 448 12.50 3.59 -17.77
N VAL A 449 11.66 4.37 -18.47
CA VAL A 449 10.21 4.20 -18.44
C VAL A 449 9.79 2.86 -19.00
N GLU A 450 10.33 2.46 -20.16
CA GLU A 450 10.08 1.13 -20.73
C GLU A 450 10.59 0.01 -19.80
N ALA A 451 11.78 0.18 -19.21
CA ALA A 451 12.31 -0.79 -18.26
C ALA A 451 11.41 -0.97 -17.03
N LEU A 452 10.94 0.13 -16.43
CA LEU A 452 10.03 0.11 -15.28
C LEU A 452 8.65 -0.44 -15.65
N ALA A 453 8.07 -0.03 -16.79
CA ALA A 453 6.75 -0.48 -17.23
C ALA A 453 6.75 -1.98 -17.57
N SER A 454 7.78 -2.46 -18.27
CA SER A 454 7.97 -3.87 -18.59
C SER A 454 8.18 -4.71 -17.33
N ALA A 455 9.03 -4.24 -16.40
CA ALA A 455 9.23 -4.90 -15.11
C ALA A 455 7.95 -4.92 -14.26
N TYR A 456 7.19 -3.82 -14.23
CA TYR A 456 5.93 -3.75 -13.50
C TYR A 456 4.93 -4.77 -14.02
N ARG A 457 4.74 -4.85 -15.35
CA ARG A 457 3.88 -5.86 -15.96
C ARG A 457 4.32 -7.26 -15.61
N PHE A 458 5.61 -7.56 -15.78
CA PHE A 458 6.17 -8.87 -15.45
C PHE A 458 5.95 -9.25 -13.98
N LEU A 459 6.35 -8.40 -13.04
CA LEU A 459 6.27 -8.69 -11.61
C LEU A 459 4.82 -8.81 -11.13
N ARG A 460 3.90 -8.00 -11.67
CA ARG A 460 2.47 -8.08 -11.38
C ARG A 460 1.83 -9.34 -11.96
N THR A 461 2.21 -9.77 -13.16
CA THR A 461 1.79 -11.07 -13.71
C THR A 461 2.29 -12.20 -12.80
N VAL A 462 3.55 -12.17 -12.36
CA VAL A 462 4.07 -13.17 -11.40
C VAL A 462 3.30 -13.13 -10.08
N GLU A 463 2.96 -11.96 -9.56
CA GLU A 463 2.11 -11.80 -8.38
C GLU A 463 0.74 -12.47 -8.58
N HIS A 464 0.09 -12.23 -9.71
CA HIS A 464 -1.17 -12.89 -10.05
C HIS A 464 -1.03 -14.40 -10.11
N ARG A 465 0.02 -14.93 -10.76
CA ARG A 465 0.25 -16.38 -10.87
C ARG A 465 0.51 -17.03 -9.51
N ILE A 466 1.21 -16.36 -8.60
CA ILE A 466 1.40 -16.84 -7.22
C ILE A 466 0.05 -16.87 -6.49
N GLN A 467 -0.72 -15.77 -6.54
CA GLN A 467 -1.95 -15.63 -5.76
C GLN A 467 -3.08 -16.52 -6.27
N ILE A 468 -3.24 -16.65 -7.59
CA ILE A 468 -4.36 -17.38 -8.20
C ILE A 468 -4.28 -18.89 -7.97
N GLU A 469 -3.12 -19.42 -7.58
CA GLU A 469 -2.94 -20.85 -7.27
C GLU A 469 -3.97 -21.34 -6.25
N ALA A 470 -4.08 -20.62 -5.14
CA ALA A 470 -4.86 -21.02 -3.96
C ALA A 470 -5.63 -19.86 -3.31
N ASP A 471 -5.76 -18.71 -3.98
CA ASP A 471 -6.31 -17.45 -3.45
C ASP A 471 -5.67 -17.05 -2.11
N GLN A 472 -4.35 -16.88 -2.14
CA GLN A 472 -3.57 -16.53 -0.94
C GLN A 472 -2.75 -15.27 -1.15
N GLN A 473 -2.60 -14.48 -0.08
CA GLN A 473 -1.71 -13.32 0.00
C GLN A 473 -0.24 -13.75 0.10
N ARG A 474 0.24 -14.53 -0.88
CA ARG A 474 1.64 -14.90 -1.02
C ARG A 474 2.32 -13.94 -2.01
N TYR A 475 3.52 -13.50 -1.64
CA TYR A 475 4.31 -12.53 -2.40
C TYR A 475 5.73 -13.03 -2.69
N SER A 476 6.02 -14.30 -2.40
CA SER A 476 7.34 -14.89 -2.59
C SER A 476 7.27 -15.99 -3.63
N ILE A 477 8.28 -16.03 -4.51
CA ILE A 477 8.51 -17.15 -5.41
C ILE A 477 8.73 -18.42 -4.56
N PRO A 478 8.15 -19.58 -4.91
CA PRO A 478 8.31 -20.82 -4.15
C PRO A 478 9.77 -21.25 -3.96
N ASP A 479 10.02 -21.97 -2.86
CA ASP A 479 11.37 -22.46 -2.55
C ASP A 479 11.74 -23.75 -3.25
N LYS A 480 10.76 -24.62 -3.47
CA LYS A 480 10.98 -25.88 -4.19
C LYS A 480 11.04 -25.61 -5.68
N GLU A 481 12.07 -26.17 -6.32
CA GLU A 481 12.30 -25.99 -7.75
C GLU A 481 11.10 -26.46 -8.61
N GLU A 482 10.41 -27.51 -8.19
CA GLU A 482 9.21 -28.01 -8.87
C GLU A 482 8.07 -26.97 -8.84
N GLU A 483 7.77 -26.41 -7.66
CA GLU A 483 6.74 -25.37 -7.49
C GLU A 483 7.12 -24.07 -8.22
N GLU A 484 8.42 -23.73 -8.27
CA GLU A 484 8.94 -22.60 -9.04
C GLU A 484 8.81 -22.83 -10.56
N ARG A 485 9.04 -24.06 -11.03
CA ARG A 485 8.84 -24.45 -12.43
C ARG A 485 7.37 -24.39 -12.82
N GLU A 486 6.47 -24.83 -11.95
CA GLU A 486 5.02 -24.66 -12.14
C GLU A 486 4.63 -23.18 -12.20
N LEU A 487 5.26 -22.31 -11.39
CA LEU A 487 5.09 -20.85 -11.49
C LEU A 487 5.59 -20.31 -12.85
N ALA A 488 6.77 -20.71 -13.31
CA ALA A 488 7.30 -20.31 -14.61
C ALA A 488 6.34 -20.72 -15.74
N ARG A 489 5.82 -21.95 -15.70
CA ARG A 489 4.84 -22.42 -16.71
C ARG A 489 3.52 -21.64 -16.66
N ARG A 490 3.04 -21.28 -15.46
CA ARG A 490 1.87 -20.39 -15.28
C ARG A 490 2.09 -18.99 -15.83
N ALA A 491 3.33 -18.49 -15.76
CA ALA A 491 3.73 -17.21 -16.33
C ALA A 491 4.02 -17.26 -17.84
N GLY A 492 3.70 -18.36 -18.52
CA GLY A 492 3.82 -18.50 -19.98
C GLY A 492 5.13 -19.10 -20.48
N TYR A 493 6.09 -19.41 -19.59
CA TYR A 493 7.37 -20.00 -20.01
C TYR A 493 7.19 -21.47 -20.41
N ARG A 494 7.92 -21.90 -21.44
CA ARG A 494 7.94 -23.28 -21.94
C ARG A 494 9.36 -23.71 -22.28
N SER A 495 9.65 -24.99 -22.07
CA SER A 495 10.90 -25.61 -22.53
C SER A 495 10.98 -25.49 -24.04
N THR A 496 12.11 -25.02 -24.55
CA THR A 496 12.40 -24.98 -25.98
C THR A 496 13.66 -25.78 -26.28
N LYS A 497 14.00 -25.97 -27.55
CA LYS A 497 15.28 -26.59 -27.93
C LYS A 497 16.50 -25.79 -27.44
N ASP A 498 16.30 -24.49 -27.20
CA ASP A 498 17.36 -23.53 -26.90
C ASP A 498 17.49 -23.20 -25.40
N GLY A 499 16.62 -23.75 -24.54
CA GLY A 499 16.72 -23.55 -23.09
C GLY A 499 15.53 -24.05 -22.27
N ASP A 500 15.78 -24.21 -20.96
CA ASP A 500 14.84 -24.63 -19.93
C ASP A 500 13.90 -23.48 -19.50
N GLU A 501 12.62 -23.78 -19.24
CA GLU A 501 11.61 -22.75 -18.88
C GLU A 501 11.94 -22.02 -17.58
N LEU A 502 12.49 -22.72 -16.59
CA LEU A 502 12.76 -22.17 -15.27
C LEU A 502 13.98 -21.24 -15.33
N GLU A 503 15.02 -21.62 -16.08
CA GLU A 503 16.18 -20.75 -16.30
C GLU A 503 15.81 -19.47 -17.05
N ALA A 504 14.92 -19.57 -18.05
CA ALA A 504 14.42 -18.41 -18.78
C ALA A 504 13.65 -17.45 -17.85
N PHE A 505 12.75 -17.97 -17.03
CA PHE A 505 12.02 -17.19 -16.02
C PHE A 505 12.96 -16.51 -15.01
N ARG A 506 13.88 -17.27 -14.40
CA ARG A 506 14.85 -16.73 -13.43
C ARG A 506 15.74 -15.64 -14.03
N ARG A 507 16.17 -15.81 -15.29
CA ARG A 507 16.99 -14.81 -16.00
C ARG A 507 16.21 -13.52 -16.21
N GLN A 508 14.96 -13.60 -16.68
CA GLN A 508 14.13 -12.42 -16.89
C GLN A 508 13.79 -11.73 -15.57
N HIS A 509 13.44 -12.49 -14.53
CA HIS A 509 13.20 -11.93 -13.19
C HIS A 509 14.40 -11.14 -12.68
N ARG A 510 15.62 -11.72 -12.71
CA ARG A 510 16.84 -11.00 -12.30
C ARG A 510 17.11 -9.74 -13.13
N ALA A 511 16.97 -9.83 -14.45
CA ALA A 511 17.20 -8.68 -15.32
C ALA A 511 16.26 -7.51 -15.00
N HIS A 512 14.98 -7.79 -14.73
CA HIS A 512 14.03 -6.77 -14.31
C HIS A 512 14.37 -6.20 -12.94
N THR A 513 14.60 -7.04 -11.92
CA THR A 513 14.85 -6.55 -10.56
C THR A 513 16.16 -5.76 -10.45
N GLU A 514 17.23 -6.19 -11.12
CA GLU A 514 18.49 -5.45 -11.17
C GLU A 514 18.31 -4.06 -11.81
N ARG A 515 17.58 -3.98 -12.94
CA ARG A 515 17.33 -2.71 -13.61
C ARG A 515 16.44 -1.77 -12.81
N VAL A 516 15.35 -2.27 -12.24
CA VAL A 516 14.46 -1.49 -11.37
C VAL A 516 15.23 -0.95 -10.18
N ARG A 517 16.06 -1.79 -9.54
CA ARG A 517 16.82 -1.37 -8.36
C ARG A 517 17.80 -0.24 -8.69
N ALA A 518 18.50 -0.35 -9.80
CA ALA A 518 19.43 0.70 -10.25
C ALA A 518 18.71 2.05 -10.44
N ILE A 519 17.55 2.05 -11.10
CA ILE A 519 16.75 3.27 -11.32
C ILE A 519 16.24 3.84 -10.00
N PHE A 520 15.73 2.98 -9.09
CA PHE A 520 15.28 3.42 -7.77
C PHE A 520 16.40 4.09 -6.97
N GLU A 521 17.59 3.50 -6.96
CA GLU A 521 18.76 4.06 -6.26
C GLU A 521 19.21 5.39 -6.88
N GLU A 522 19.19 5.50 -8.20
CA GLU A 522 19.51 6.75 -8.91
C GLU A 522 18.52 7.87 -8.58
N VAL A 523 17.21 7.61 -8.70
CA VAL A 523 16.15 8.60 -8.45
C VAL A 523 16.16 9.04 -6.99
N THR A 524 16.28 8.09 -6.07
CA THR A 524 16.29 8.40 -4.64
C THR A 524 17.64 8.89 -4.14
N SER A 525 18.70 8.91 -4.97
CA SER A 525 20.01 9.41 -4.58
C SER A 525 19.95 10.88 -4.13
N THR A 526 20.69 11.18 -3.06
CA THR A 526 20.81 12.51 -2.46
C THR A 526 22.11 13.21 -2.87
N ALA A 527 22.89 12.61 -3.78
CA ALA A 527 24.28 13.00 -4.06
C ALA A 527 24.45 14.17 -5.05
N LEU A 528 23.39 14.93 -5.36
CA LEU A 528 23.50 16.10 -6.24
C LEU A 528 22.76 17.30 -5.65
N GLN A 529 23.45 17.95 -4.70
CA GLN A 529 23.51 19.40 -4.41
C GLN A 529 24.15 19.55 -3.03
N HIS A 530 25.46 19.27 -2.94
CA HIS A 530 26.27 19.93 -1.93
C HIS A 530 26.39 21.38 -2.38
N GLU A 531 25.43 22.24 -1.99
CA GLU A 531 25.79 23.64 -1.81
C GLU A 531 26.85 23.67 -0.70
N GLU A 532 28.03 24.13 -1.07
CA GLU A 532 29.17 24.35 -0.19
C GLU A 532 28.72 25.21 1.01
N THR A 533 28.46 24.54 2.13
CA THR A 533 28.55 24.95 3.55
C THR A 533 27.37 24.39 4.35
N GLY A 534 27.53 23.22 4.96
CA GLY A 534 26.49 22.69 5.84
C GLY A 534 26.88 21.40 6.52
N VAL A 535 26.79 21.39 7.84
CA VAL A 535 26.90 20.20 8.69
C VAL A 535 25.85 19.17 8.28
N ASP A 536 26.22 17.90 8.14
CA ASP A 536 25.24 16.82 7.99
C ASP A 536 24.53 16.60 9.33
N ILE A 537 23.37 17.23 9.50
CA ILE A 537 22.61 17.17 10.75
C ILE A 537 22.06 15.75 10.99
N GLY A 538 21.95 14.93 9.95
CA GLY A 538 21.60 13.50 10.09
C GLY A 538 22.64 12.75 10.91
N VAL A 539 23.92 13.06 10.72
CA VAL A 539 25.03 12.50 11.52
C VAL A 539 24.98 13.02 12.97
N LEU A 540 24.59 14.28 13.18
CA LEU A 540 24.49 14.91 14.50
C LEU A 540 23.42 14.27 15.42
N LEU A 541 22.39 13.67 14.82
CA LEU A 541 21.25 13.07 15.50
C LEU A 541 21.20 11.54 15.40
N ALA A 542 22.13 10.91 14.67
CA ALA A 542 22.23 9.47 14.55
C ALA A 542 22.37 8.81 15.92
N GLU A 543 21.72 7.66 16.14
CA GLU A 543 21.71 6.99 17.45
C GLU A 543 23.09 6.49 17.88
N ASP A 544 23.90 6.07 16.91
CA ASP A 544 25.22 5.50 17.11
C ASP A 544 26.30 6.56 17.39
N GLU A 545 27.12 6.31 18.42
CA GLU A 545 28.34 7.07 18.68
C GLU A 545 29.40 6.68 17.63
N THR A 546 29.63 7.55 16.64
CA THR A 546 30.63 7.36 15.60
C THR A 546 31.84 8.26 15.84
N GLN A 547 33.02 7.80 15.44
CA GLN A 547 34.26 8.57 15.54
C GLN A 547 34.19 9.90 14.75
N GLU A 548 33.46 9.91 13.63
CA GLU A 548 33.27 11.09 12.79
C GLU A 548 32.45 12.19 13.50
N LEU A 549 31.40 11.81 14.24
CA LEU A 549 30.61 12.75 15.03
C LEU A 549 31.42 13.34 16.19
N ASP A 550 32.26 12.51 16.80
CA ASP A 550 33.15 12.90 17.89
C ASP A 550 34.14 13.98 17.45
N GLU A 551 34.75 13.80 16.28
CA GLU A 551 35.67 14.75 15.66
C GLU A 551 34.94 16.04 15.24
N LEU A 552 33.72 15.92 14.71
CA LEU A 552 32.89 17.05 14.31
C LEU A 552 32.52 17.93 15.51
N LEU A 553 32.00 17.38 16.61
CA LEU A 553 31.61 18.16 17.79
C LEU A 553 32.84 18.81 18.46
N ARG A 554 33.99 18.14 18.50
CA ARG A 554 35.24 18.77 18.96
C ARG A 554 35.66 19.96 18.08
N SER A 555 35.41 19.91 16.77
CA SER A 555 35.70 21.04 15.87
C SER A 555 34.89 22.31 16.17
N TYR A 556 33.74 22.16 16.84
CA TYR A 556 32.92 23.27 17.34
C TYR A 556 33.27 23.72 18.77
N GLY A 557 34.33 23.16 19.37
CA GLY A 557 34.84 23.61 20.67
C GLY A 557 34.18 22.96 21.89
N PHE A 558 33.40 21.88 21.71
CA PHE A 558 32.84 21.13 22.83
C PHE A 558 33.89 20.23 23.49
N GLU A 559 34.08 20.38 24.80
CA GLU A 559 34.93 19.50 25.60
C GLU A 559 34.19 18.21 25.98
N ASN A 560 32.89 18.30 26.31
CA ASN A 560 32.05 17.16 26.65
C ASN A 560 31.11 16.80 25.50
N VAL A 561 31.68 16.11 24.50
CA VAL A 561 31.00 15.68 23.28
C VAL A 561 29.71 14.87 23.56
N MET A 562 29.75 13.94 24.52
CA MET A 562 28.61 13.11 24.89
C MET A 562 27.44 13.94 25.40
N GLU A 563 27.71 14.90 26.28
CA GLU A 563 26.69 15.79 26.82
C GLU A 563 26.19 16.77 25.74
N ALA A 564 27.07 17.28 24.89
CA ALA A 564 26.70 18.15 23.78
C ALA A 564 25.75 17.45 22.81
N GLN A 565 26.06 16.21 22.40
CA GLN A 565 25.20 15.39 21.54
C GLN A 565 23.83 15.17 22.20
N ARG A 566 23.81 14.81 23.49
CA ARG A 566 22.56 14.60 24.25
C ARG A 566 21.69 15.86 24.28
N LEU A 567 22.28 17.03 24.53
CA LEU A 567 21.57 18.31 24.59
C LEU A 567 21.08 18.76 23.20
N LEU A 568 21.88 18.58 22.16
CA LEU A 568 21.48 18.86 20.77
C LEU A 568 20.32 17.96 20.33
N ARG A 569 20.35 16.67 20.66
CA ARG A 569 19.22 15.76 20.44
C ARG A 569 17.99 16.15 21.23
N ARG A 570 18.13 16.63 22.47
CA ARG A 570 17.01 17.11 23.29
C ARG A 570 16.36 18.35 22.67
N LEU A 571 17.16 19.29 22.16
CA LEU A 571 16.68 20.47 21.44
C LEU A 571 16.03 20.12 20.09
N ALA A 572 16.51 19.08 19.41
CA ALA A 572 15.97 18.59 18.14
C ALA A 572 14.69 17.79 18.31
N ASN A 573 14.71 16.77 19.17
CA ASN A 573 13.71 15.69 19.18
C ASN A 573 12.71 15.76 20.34
N GLY A 574 13.02 16.52 21.39
CA GLY A 574 12.25 16.58 22.64
C GLY A 574 12.96 15.93 23.83
N GLY A 575 12.39 16.13 25.02
CA GLY A 575 12.87 15.58 26.29
C GLY A 575 11.75 14.89 27.08
N ASP A 576 12.12 13.98 27.99
CA ASP A 576 11.24 13.37 29.00
C ASP A 576 9.96 12.71 28.44
N GLY A 577 10.09 11.97 27.33
CA GLY A 577 9.01 11.15 26.75
C GLY A 577 8.05 11.88 25.80
N VAL A 578 8.26 13.18 25.56
CA VAL A 578 7.49 13.99 24.59
C VAL A 578 8.31 14.16 23.32
N GLN A 579 7.79 13.71 22.17
CA GLN A 579 8.40 13.97 20.88
C GLN A 579 7.89 15.27 20.28
N PHE A 580 8.80 16.11 19.78
CA PHE A 580 8.43 17.32 19.07
C PHE A 580 7.75 17.03 17.73
N SER A 581 6.80 17.89 17.35
CA SER A 581 6.17 17.82 16.04
C SER A 581 7.20 17.99 14.92
N PRO A 582 6.97 17.43 13.73
CA PRO A 582 7.88 17.58 12.59
C PRO A 582 8.22 19.03 12.26
N GLY A 583 7.26 19.96 12.43
CA GLY A 583 7.50 21.40 12.24
C GLY A 583 8.51 22.00 13.22
N VAL A 584 8.43 21.65 14.51
CA VAL A 584 9.40 22.11 15.53
C VAL A 584 10.78 21.52 15.26
N ARG A 585 10.84 20.23 14.91
CA ARG A 585 12.07 19.54 14.52
C ARG A 585 12.73 20.27 13.35
N ARG A 586 11.96 20.55 12.29
CA ARG A 586 12.40 21.28 11.09
C ARG A 586 12.94 22.68 11.38
N SER A 587 12.26 23.46 12.24
CA SER A 587 12.78 24.77 12.67
C SER A 587 14.13 24.63 13.38
N PHE A 588 14.32 23.60 14.19
CA PHE A 588 15.61 23.32 14.81
C PHE A 588 16.68 22.92 13.79
N PHE A 589 16.38 22.03 12.83
CA PHE A 589 17.32 21.64 11.78
C PHE A 589 17.81 22.86 10.97
N THR A 590 16.90 23.77 10.64
CA THR A 590 17.24 25.01 9.92
C THR A 590 18.13 25.91 10.78
N LEU A 591 17.91 25.94 12.09
CA LEU A 591 18.67 26.75 13.04
C LEU A 591 20.05 26.17 13.39
N ALA A 592 20.19 24.83 13.33
CA ALA A 592 21.34 24.12 13.88
C ALA A 592 22.71 24.57 13.34
N PRO A 593 22.91 24.83 12.03
CA PRO A 593 24.19 25.32 11.53
C PRO A 593 24.58 26.68 12.12
N THR A 594 23.60 27.60 12.21
CA THR A 594 23.79 28.93 12.81
C THR A 594 24.08 28.81 14.30
N LEU A 595 23.32 27.98 15.01
CA LEU A 595 23.52 27.70 16.43
C LEU A 595 24.92 27.15 16.72
N LEU A 596 25.39 26.16 15.94
CA LEU A 596 26.71 25.55 16.13
C LEU A 596 27.85 26.56 15.88
N ASN A 597 27.71 27.43 14.88
CA ASN A 597 28.69 28.50 14.65
C ASN A 597 28.72 29.52 15.80
N ILE A 598 27.57 29.95 16.31
CA ILE A 598 27.48 30.87 17.45
C ILE A 598 28.05 30.23 18.72
N LEU A 599 27.74 28.95 18.96
CA LEU A 599 28.28 28.20 20.11
C LEU A 599 29.80 28.08 20.04
N ARG A 600 30.37 27.83 18.86
CA ARG A 600 31.83 27.77 18.67
C ARG A 600 32.52 29.09 19.03
N ASP A 601 31.88 30.21 18.71
CA ASP A 601 32.43 31.54 18.95
C ASP A 601 32.16 32.01 20.40
N SER A 602 31.47 31.20 21.21
CA SER A 602 31.19 31.45 22.63
C SER A 602 32.42 31.16 23.51
N PRO A 603 32.67 31.95 24.58
CA PRO A 603 33.76 31.68 25.52
C PRO A 603 33.70 30.33 26.24
N ASN A 604 32.51 29.74 26.37
CA ASN A 604 32.31 28.40 26.91
C ASN A 604 31.14 27.71 26.18
N PRO A 605 31.41 26.96 25.09
CA PRO A 605 30.38 26.31 24.27
C PRO A 605 29.53 25.30 25.04
N ASP A 606 30.14 24.48 25.91
CA ASP A 606 29.44 23.49 26.74
C ASP A 606 28.45 24.14 27.72
N MET A 607 28.87 25.21 28.40
CA MET A 607 28.01 25.95 29.32
C MET A 607 26.89 26.66 28.58
N ALA A 608 27.22 27.29 27.44
CA ALA A 608 26.24 27.99 26.62
C ALA A 608 25.13 27.04 26.12
N LEU A 609 25.49 25.88 25.58
CA LEU A 609 24.54 24.87 25.11
C LEU A 609 23.66 24.31 26.25
N ARG A 610 24.25 24.07 27.43
CA ARG A 610 23.51 23.59 28.61
C ARG A 610 22.44 24.58 29.05
N TYR A 611 22.79 25.85 29.21
CA TYR A 611 21.85 26.88 29.67
C TYR A 611 20.85 27.28 28.58
N LEU A 612 21.22 27.20 27.30
CA LEU A 612 20.27 27.34 26.19
C LEU A 612 19.21 26.23 26.22
N SER A 613 19.63 24.97 26.42
CA SER A 613 18.70 23.85 26.55
C SER A 613 17.80 23.99 27.78
N ALA A 614 18.34 24.42 28.92
CA ALA A 614 17.57 24.65 30.14
C ALA A 614 16.55 25.80 29.99
N PHE A 615 16.93 26.88 29.29
CA PHE A 615 16.04 27.99 28.95
C PHE A 615 14.91 27.52 28.04
N ALA A 616 15.22 26.79 26.97
CA ALA A 616 14.23 26.24 26.04
C ALA A 616 13.23 25.31 26.76
N ASP A 617 13.71 24.52 27.73
CA ASP A 617 12.88 23.66 28.58
C ASP A 617 11.92 24.46 29.47
N LYS A 618 12.39 25.57 30.05
CA LYS A 618 11.58 26.39 30.95
C LYS A 618 10.45 27.12 30.23
N VAL A 619 10.70 27.59 29.00
CA VAL A 619 9.74 28.43 28.25
C VAL A 619 8.68 27.61 27.51
N GLY A 620 8.98 26.37 27.11
CA GLY A 620 8.01 25.44 26.52
C GLY A 620 7.55 25.77 25.08
N ALA A 621 7.48 27.04 24.67
CA ALA A 621 7.05 27.51 23.35
C ALA A 621 8.17 27.49 22.29
N ARG A 622 8.88 26.36 22.16
CA ARG A 622 10.17 26.27 21.42
C ARG A 622 10.08 26.59 19.91
N SER A 623 8.96 26.32 19.23
CA SER A 623 8.78 26.66 17.80
C SER A 623 8.89 28.17 17.57
N SER A 624 8.20 28.97 18.38
CA SER A 624 8.20 30.44 18.25
C SER A 624 9.60 31.02 18.44
N TYR A 625 10.37 30.46 19.37
CA TYR A 625 11.75 30.89 19.61
C TYR A 625 12.68 30.47 18.47
N TYR A 626 12.56 29.24 17.94
CA TYR A 626 13.38 28.82 16.80
C TYR A 626 13.10 29.68 15.56
N THR A 627 11.84 29.98 15.26
CA THR A 627 11.47 30.91 14.18
C THR A 627 12.03 32.31 14.44
N MET A 628 11.89 32.83 15.65
CA MET A 628 12.45 34.14 16.02
C MET A 628 13.98 34.19 15.91
N PHE A 629 14.69 33.11 16.27
CA PHE A 629 16.15 33.04 16.11
C PHE A 629 16.56 32.98 14.64
N LEU A 630 15.78 32.33 13.78
CA LEU A 630 15.99 32.35 12.33
C LEU A 630 15.75 33.74 11.73
N GLU A 631 14.72 34.45 12.19
CA GLU A 631 14.42 35.83 11.74
C GLU A 631 15.44 36.85 12.27
N LYS A 632 15.93 36.68 13.50
CA LYS A 632 16.87 37.58 14.18
C LYS A 632 18.01 36.83 14.88
N PRO A 633 19.04 36.38 14.14
CA PRO A 633 20.17 35.62 14.68
C PRO A 633 20.92 36.33 15.82
N SER A 634 20.98 37.66 15.82
CA SER A 634 21.60 38.47 16.88
C SER A 634 21.01 38.21 18.27
N THR A 635 19.76 37.76 18.34
CA THR A 635 19.08 37.43 19.60
C THR A 635 19.60 36.11 20.17
N LEU A 636 19.86 35.13 19.27
CA LEU A 636 20.49 33.87 19.63
C LEU A 636 21.95 34.10 20.06
N GLU A 637 22.67 35.01 19.39
CA GLU A 637 24.02 35.43 19.78
C GLU A 637 24.04 36.05 21.18
N ALA A 638 23.11 36.98 21.47
CA ALA A 638 23.02 37.61 22.79
C ALA A 638 22.72 36.58 23.90
N LEU A 639 21.75 35.68 23.65
CA LEU A 639 21.40 34.62 24.60
C LEU A 639 22.57 33.67 24.85
N THR A 640 23.18 33.15 23.77
CA THR A 640 24.31 32.23 23.84
C THR A 640 25.53 32.89 24.47
N GLY A 641 25.74 34.18 24.19
CA GLY A 641 26.79 35.00 24.80
C GLY A 641 26.61 35.15 26.30
N VAL A 642 25.40 35.45 26.78
CA VAL A 642 25.12 35.50 28.23
C VAL A 642 25.30 34.13 28.87
N CYS A 643 24.75 33.09 28.25
CA CYS A 643 24.85 31.70 28.72
C CYS A 643 26.30 31.18 28.73
N GLY A 644 27.17 31.68 27.84
CA GLY A 644 28.57 31.29 27.74
C GLY A 644 29.55 32.13 28.56
N THR A 645 29.15 33.32 29.02
CA THR A 645 30.06 34.26 29.73
C THR A 645 29.85 34.34 31.24
N SER A 646 28.62 34.14 31.73
CA SER A 646 28.30 34.38 33.14
C SER A 646 27.31 33.34 33.68
N LEU A 647 27.80 32.52 34.61
CA LEU A 647 26.98 31.54 35.34
C LEU A 647 25.78 32.21 36.03
N TYR A 648 26.02 33.33 36.71
CA TYR A 648 24.97 34.07 37.43
C TYR A 648 23.87 34.58 36.50
N LEU A 649 24.23 35.14 35.34
CA LEU A 649 23.22 35.66 34.39
C LEU A 649 22.49 34.52 33.68
N ALA A 650 23.18 33.42 33.38
CA ALA A 650 22.56 32.23 32.80
C ALA A 650 21.53 31.58 33.74
N GLU A 651 21.87 31.45 35.04
CA GLU A 651 20.94 30.97 36.07
C GLU A 651 19.75 31.92 36.27
N LEU A 652 20.00 33.23 36.24
CA LEU A 652 18.95 34.24 36.33
C LEU A 652 17.97 34.15 35.15
N LEU A 653 18.46 33.97 33.92
CA LEU A 653 17.63 33.79 32.72
C LEU A 653 16.80 32.51 32.75
N VAL A 654 17.35 31.40 33.27
CA VAL A 654 16.59 30.15 33.41
C VAL A 654 15.54 30.26 34.52
N THR A 655 15.84 30.98 35.59
CA THR A 655 14.92 31.16 36.72
C THR A 655 13.77 32.13 36.37
N SER A 656 14.10 33.19 35.62
CA SER A 656 13.19 34.24 35.16
C SER A 656 13.30 34.45 33.64
N PRO A 657 12.66 33.59 32.83
CA PRO A 657 12.75 33.66 31.37
C PRO A 657 12.21 34.95 30.75
N GLU A 658 11.32 35.67 31.45
CA GLU A 658 10.81 36.98 31.06
C GLU A 658 11.91 38.04 30.88
N LEU A 659 13.09 37.84 31.50
CA LEU A 659 14.24 38.72 31.34
C LEU A 659 14.90 38.60 29.95
N PHE A 660 14.55 37.57 29.18
CA PHE A 660 14.99 37.42 27.80
C PHE A 660 14.57 38.62 26.93
N ASP A 661 13.42 39.24 27.21
CA ASP A 661 12.94 40.42 26.47
C ASP A 661 13.96 41.58 26.51
N LEU A 662 14.75 41.69 27.58
CA LEU A 662 15.83 42.68 27.70
C LEU A 662 16.93 42.46 26.66
N LEU A 663 17.18 41.21 26.24
CA LEU A 663 18.15 40.85 25.22
C LEU A 663 17.64 41.10 23.80
N THR A 664 16.33 41.29 23.63
CA THR A 664 15.71 41.57 22.32
C THR A 664 15.69 43.06 21.96
N VAL A 665 15.99 43.95 22.93
CA VAL A 665 15.99 45.41 22.77
C VAL A 665 17.35 45.99 23.19
N PRO A 666 18.29 46.20 22.25
CA PRO A 666 19.66 46.65 22.55
C PRO A 666 19.73 47.94 23.38
N ASP A 667 18.82 48.88 23.13
CA ASP A 667 18.74 50.18 23.82
C ASP A 667 18.53 50.07 25.33
N LEU A 668 17.91 48.97 25.81
CA LEU A 668 17.65 48.75 27.24
C LEU A 668 18.88 48.25 28.00
N VAL A 669 19.83 47.62 27.31
CA VAL A 669 21.06 47.07 27.88
C VAL A 669 22.21 48.07 27.78
N GLU A 670 22.27 48.83 26.68
CA GLU A 670 23.35 49.78 26.41
C GLU A 670 23.22 51.10 27.18
N ARG A 671 21.99 51.50 27.55
CA ARG A 671 21.76 52.74 28.30
C ARG A 671 21.86 52.52 29.81
N ALA A 672 22.86 53.15 30.42
CA ALA A 672 22.94 53.26 31.87
C ALA A 672 21.78 54.12 32.42
N LYS A 673 20.87 53.50 33.17
CA LYS A 673 19.80 54.20 33.90
C LYS A 673 20.37 55.08 35.01
N THR A 674 19.89 56.32 35.12
CA THR A 674 20.24 57.22 36.23
C THR A 674 19.61 56.75 37.55
N LEU A 675 20.08 57.27 38.69
CA LEU A 675 19.50 56.92 40.00
C LEU A 675 18.00 57.28 40.06
N ASP A 676 17.63 58.44 39.53
CA ASP A 676 16.25 58.93 39.53
C ASP A 676 15.34 58.04 38.67
N GLU A 677 15.83 57.58 37.51
CA GLU A 677 15.12 56.63 36.65
C GLU A 677 14.91 55.27 37.34
N LYS A 678 15.96 54.75 38.00
CA LYS A 678 15.86 53.50 38.77
C LYS A 678 14.87 53.63 39.93
N GLN A 679 14.85 54.78 40.62
CA GLN A 679 13.91 55.03 41.70
C GLN A 679 12.48 55.16 41.20
N ALA A 680 12.24 55.86 40.09
CA ALA A 680 10.93 56.01 39.49
C ALA A 680 10.36 54.68 38.99
N GLU A 681 11.19 53.85 38.35
CA GLU A 681 10.79 52.52 37.88
C GLU A 681 10.49 51.57 39.06
N ALA A 682 11.33 51.59 40.10
CA ALA A 682 11.07 50.82 41.33
C ALA A 682 9.76 51.26 42.00
N LEU A 683 9.49 52.57 42.09
CA LEU A 683 8.24 53.08 42.65
C LEU A 683 7.03 52.60 41.84
N LYS A 684 7.11 52.68 40.51
CA LYS A 684 6.05 52.26 39.60
C LYS A 684 5.75 50.75 39.71
N ILE A 685 6.79 49.92 39.84
CA ILE A 685 6.64 48.48 40.05
C ILE A 685 5.96 48.21 41.40
N VAL A 686 6.33 48.95 42.46
CA VAL A 686 5.70 48.83 43.78
C VAL A 686 4.24 49.29 43.77
N GLU A 687 3.92 50.37 43.07
CA GLU A 687 2.55 50.91 42.95
C GLU A 687 1.61 50.03 42.12
N THR A 688 2.17 49.28 41.16
CA THR A 688 1.41 48.37 40.28
C THR A 688 1.41 46.92 40.78
N ALA A 689 2.10 46.63 41.89
CA ALA A 689 2.12 45.30 42.49
C ALA A 689 0.73 44.97 43.10
N PRO A 690 0.17 43.78 42.82
CA PRO A 690 -1.09 43.33 43.42
C PRO A 690 -0.96 43.25 44.96
N SER A 691 -1.96 43.75 45.70
CA SER A 691 -1.95 43.85 47.17
C SER A 691 -1.78 42.52 47.92
N ASP A 692 -1.93 41.38 47.23
CA ASP A 692 -2.10 40.06 47.85
C ASP A 692 -0.90 39.12 47.63
N LYS A 693 0.22 39.61 47.05
CA LYS A 693 1.47 38.83 46.95
C LYS A 693 2.57 39.47 47.79
N MET A 694 2.76 38.98 49.02
CA MET A 694 4.07 39.16 49.67
C MET A 694 5.12 38.41 48.85
N LEU A 695 6.20 39.10 48.48
CA LEU A 695 7.42 38.46 48.00
C LEU A 695 7.92 37.50 49.09
N PRO A 696 8.22 36.23 48.77
CA PRO A 696 8.93 35.38 49.72
C PRO A 696 10.32 35.99 49.93
N LEU A 697 10.65 36.29 51.19
CA LEU A 697 11.99 36.68 51.60
C LEU A 697 12.98 35.52 51.46
#